data_AF-A0A9P9QCF7-F1
#
_entry.id   AF-A0A9P9QCF7-F1
#
_cell.length_a   1.000
_cell.length_b   1.000
_cell.length_c   1.000
_cell.angle_alpha   90.00
_cell.angle_beta   90.00
_cell.angle_gamma   90.00
#
_symmetry.space_group_name_H-M   'P 1'
#
loop_
_entity.id
_entity.type
_entity.pdbx_description
1 polymer ?
#
loop_
_entity_poly.entity_id
_entity_poly.type
_entity_poly.pdbx_seq_one_letter_code
_entity_poly.pdbx_strand_id
1 'polypeptide(L)'
;MFENVCAIPLEYDLFAQAIHPAEPVVAVGLASGHVHSYRLPQGASDDSDNDTTLASENGCGLVETVWKTRRHKGSCRTLAYSIDGTQLYSAGTDGIVKIADSSTGQVTAKIAVPQDPTHNGIDAPTLVHALSPQSLILTTDSSALHIYDIRHLGGNSPIKPENTHHPHDDYISSLTPLPPTHASTSGFSKQWVTTGGSTLAVTDLRRGVMVRSEDQDEELLTSLIVTGLSTKGTNVGEKVVVGAGNGVLTLWERGVWDDQDERIVIDRSKGGGESLDTIALLPDGVGPGGKIVAVGMGNGGVRFAKIGPNKIIGELKHDELSQEGVIGLGFDVTGRMISGGGKTVKIWGEQTWQDVDEDEEEKTTSTTTNGKRENESGSDDNSDEEIEESSEEEQKQKRKKRKRNKGKQQKGHDSCNCFYSALAKTSVFQAATAHGPIGIQGYMDEEAQAAIQEFVAQKKSLHRKEESQRFPTSSLYTPLDDGEIRILELHPGEHNDPFKGDLHIVSVDFSHPLRAEKNPSYPSKDQESGYTRHTNHAISISTEKPVWYTALSYVWGAPIFDQTIGFEQGSLNITGSLASALHRLRSNEHGVFLWIDQICINQLDIAEKVKQIPLMGAIYTKATNTIIWLGDDDSPDSSLAFDLMETVYARLQGSDAQITPADFERLDFPPALDRAWWAIRRLFQRPWFTRLWTIQEAFLSRNLFIESGHAVACWDDFAAWCYYFHESGLLQWLTTNEVLDREFAKPLTATPLPPQGATVVNSIQADRIHGLTLVQKEYLLNILVSTRYAQATEPKDKIFGVLGMAESTIIPDYSPTVSAREIYHKACLTQLPGTMYELLSCIDHDAPLQPSWIPDWSVPRVTEALGYSTKAWTVYRAGGVPDAMRQPKMTLSEDQKQITLSGKIFDRIVALGCVSHDATFDIDSPQVGNRELASYVEIVHNMTQGRTYPVSGVSVYDAFLQTLLAGRDNSGVAPPSHDHSEVFSLILDSMTGQMPSLPGQTYSIRRQKGFFSLNSLKSRKPAKTMEDLRAALRKALRMRRFAITGRGYFALVPRGTQEDDEVVVFDRACVPFVVRKRCNDAGIPLGYDLLGEAYVHGIMQGEVMQMDDVEMRDVTFV
;
A
#
# COMPACT_ATOMS: atom_id res chain seq x y z
N MET A 1 6.80 -19.61 5.31
CA MET A 1 7.52 -20.42 4.28
C MET A 1 8.89 -20.77 4.81
N PHE A 2 9.79 -19.78 4.95
CA PHE A 2 11.04 -19.95 5.68
C PHE A 2 11.06 -19.12 6.96
N GLU A 3 11.88 -19.53 7.92
CA GLU A 3 12.20 -18.80 9.15
C GLU A 3 13.71 -18.68 9.36
N ASN A 4 14.16 -17.66 10.09
CA ASN A 4 15.57 -17.34 10.27
C ASN A 4 16.21 -18.27 11.32
N VAL A 5 17.03 -19.22 10.87
CA VAL A 5 17.72 -20.21 11.73
C VAL A 5 19.03 -19.65 12.29
N CYS A 6 19.75 -18.82 11.51
CA CYS A 6 21.04 -18.28 11.94
C CYS A 6 21.41 -16.99 11.19
N ALA A 7 22.02 -16.03 11.90
CA ALA A 7 22.65 -14.86 11.31
C ALA A 7 24.17 -14.87 11.60
N ILE A 8 24.98 -14.85 10.54
CA ILE A 8 26.45 -14.73 10.60
C ILE A 8 26.81 -13.25 10.44
N PRO A 9 27.35 -12.57 11.47
CA PRO A 9 27.84 -11.20 11.36
C PRO A 9 29.20 -11.15 10.63
N LEU A 10 29.39 -10.10 9.84
CA LEU A 10 30.60 -9.83 9.06
C LEU A 10 31.37 -8.62 9.62
N GLU A 11 32.69 -8.65 9.49
CA GLU A 11 33.59 -7.58 9.97
C GLU A 11 33.57 -6.34 9.06
N TYR A 12 33.14 -6.51 7.81
CA TYR A 12 33.07 -5.51 6.75
C TYR A 12 31.90 -5.86 5.84
N ASP A 13 31.48 -4.89 5.05
CA ASP A 13 30.37 -5.01 4.10
C ASP A 13 30.66 -6.13 3.08
N LEU A 14 29.65 -6.94 2.81
CA LEU A 14 29.60 -7.97 1.79
C LEU A 14 29.71 -7.31 0.40
N PHE A 15 30.39 -7.98 -0.53
CA PHE A 15 30.44 -7.61 -1.95
C PHE A 15 30.14 -8.80 -2.87
N ALA A 16 30.31 -10.04 -2.38
CA ALA A 16 30.05 -11.25 -3.15
C ALA A 16 29.67 -12.43 -2.24
N GLN A 17 28.71 -13.24 -2.67
CA GLN A 17 28.33 -14.50 -2.02
C GLN A 17 28.41 -15.64 -3.05
N ALA A 18 28.93 -16.80 -2.63
CA ALA A 18 28.89 -18.03 -3.44
C ALA A 18 28.57 -19.23 -2.53
N ILE A 19 27.68 -20.11 -2.99
CA ILE A 19 27.28 -21.33 -2.28
C ILE A 19 27.91 -22.53 -2.98
N HIS A 20 28.43 -23.49 -2.22
CA HIS A 20 29.13 -24.66 -2.74
C HIS A 20 28.14 -25.65 -3.39
N PRO A 21 28.42 -26.17 -4.61
CA PRO A 21 27.45 -26.96 -5.37
C PRO A 21 27.18 -28.37 -4.80
N ALA A 22 28.03 -28.85 -3.87
CA ALA A 22 28.00 -30.23 -3.36
C ALA A 22 28.17 -30.36 -1.83
N GLU A 23 28.21 -29.25 -1.08
CA GLU A 23 28.33 -29.24 0.40
C GLU A 23 27.52 -28.08 0.98
N PRO A 24 27.07 -28.16 2.24
CA PRO A 24 26.46 -27.03 2.95
C PRO A 24 27.51 -25.98 3.36
N VAL A 25 28.14 -25.32 2.38
CA VAL A 25 29.22 -24.36 2.56
C VAL A 25 28.92 -23.07 1.81
N VAL A 26 29.10 -21.93 2.46
CA VAL A 26 28.97 -20.59 1.87
C VAL A 26 30.28 -19.81 1.99
N ALA A 27 30.73 -19.24 0.87
CA ALA A 27 31.85 -18.32 0.81
C ALA A 27 31.37 -16.88 0.61
N VAL A 28 32.04 -15.93 1.26
CA VAL A 28 31.74 -14.50 1.18
C VAL A 28 32.99 -13.68 0.89
N GLY A 29 32.87 -12.71 -0.01
CA GLY A 29 33.89 -11.73 -0.37
C GLY A 29 33.50 -10.36 0.19
N LEU A 30 34.43 -9.70 0.87
CA LEU A 30 34.17 -8.47 1.62
C LEU A 30 34.86 -7.23 1.01
N ALA A 31 34.34 -6.05 1.37
CA ALA A 31 34.86 -4.72 0.99
C ALA A 31 36.36 -4.54 1.28
N SER A 32 36.86 -5.15 2.36
CA SER A 32 38.28 -5.09 2.77
C SER A 32 39.21 -6.05 2.02
N GLY A 33 38.70 -6.81 1.05
CA GLY A 33 39.46 -7.82 0.29
C GLY A 33 39.64 -9.15 1.00
N HIS A 34 38.96 -9.34 2.13
CA HIS A 34 38.86 -10.64 2.78
C HIS A 34 37.88 -11.55 2.05
N VAL A 35 38.18 -12.85 2.08
CA VAL A 35 37.25 -13.91 1.71
C VAL A 35 37.20 -14.88 2.89
N HIS A 36 35.98 -15.21 3.31
CA HIS A 36 35.70 -16.18 4.37
C HIS A 36 34.93 -17.36 3.78
N SER A 37 35.08 -18.55 4.36
CA SER A 37 34.28 -19.73 4.04
C SER A 37 33.71 -20.34 5.32
N TYR A 38 32.41 -20.55 5.33
CA TYR A 38 31.65 -21.06 6.47
C TYR A 38 30.94 -22.36 6.10
N ARG A 39 31.07 -23.40 6.92
CA ARG A 39 30.30 -24.64 6.80
C ARG A 39 29.10 -24.56 7.74
N LEU A 40 27.92 -24.78 7.17
CA LEU A 40 26.66 -24.85 7.88
C LEU A 40 26.47 -26.28 8.43
N PRO A 41 25.67 -26.47 9.50
CA PRO A 41 25.35 -27.80 10.02
C PRO A 41 24.77 -28.73 8.95
N GLN A 42 25.01 -30.03 9.05
CA GLN A 42 24.21 -31.01 8.30
C GLN A 42 22.79 -31.04 8.88
N GLY A 43 21.78 -31.12 8.02
CA GLY A 43 20.39 -31.34 8.45
C GLY A 43 20.19 -32.76 8.96
N ALA A 44 19.09 -33.01 9.68
CA ALA A 44 18.72 -34.36 10.08
C ALA A 44 18.51 -35.25 8.84
N SER A 45 19.21 -36.39 8.79
CA SER A 45 19.09 -37.39 7.74
C SER A 45 18.32 -38.60 8.27
N ASP A 46 17.29 -39.05 7.54
CA ASP A 46 16.38 -40.15 7.91
C ASP A 46 17.01 -41.55 8.07
N ASP A 47 18.34 -41.68 8.02
CA ASP A 47 19.04 -42.96 7.91
C ASP A 47 20.06 -43.24 9.04
N SER A 48 19.84 -44.40 9.69
CA SER A 48 20.76 -45.21 10.52
C SER A 48 21.02 -44.86 12.00
N ASP A 49 20.98 -45.91 12.83
CA ASP A 49 21.30 -45.88 14.25
C ASP A 49 22.77 -45.48 14.53
N ASN A 50 23.00 -44.48 15.39
CA ASN A 50 23.80 -44.65 16.61
C ASN A 50 23.72 -43.46 17.59
N ASP A 51 24.03 -43.76 18.85
CA ASP A 51 23.99 -42.84 20.00
C ASP A 51 25.09 -41.76 19.95
N THR A 52 24.75 -40.51 19.58
CA THR A 52 25.25 -39.30 20.27
C THR A 52 24.54 -37.98 19.86
N THR A 53 24.25 -37.13 20.87
CA THR A 53 23.85 -35.71 20.80
C THR A 53 22.49 -35.32 20.19
N LEU A 54 21.57 -34.91 21.08
CA LEU A 54 20.25 -34.29 20.82
C LEU A 54 20.36 -32.85 20.25
N ALA A 55 20.99 -32.68 19.09
CA ALA A 55 21.27 -31.35 18.52
C ALA A 55 20.90 -31.18 17.02
N SER A 56 20.56 -32.26 16.31
CA SER A 56 20.33 -32.24 14.86
C SER A 56 18.87 -32.02 14.43
N GLU A 57 17.89 -32.44 15.24
CA GLU A 57 16.46 -32.45 14.86
C GLU A 57 15.92 -31.05 14.52
N ASN A 58 16.38 -30.00 15.21
CA ASN A 58 15.95 -28.62 15.00
C ASN A 58 16.95 -27.79 14.15
N GLY A 59 17.92 -28.42 13.47
CA GLY A 59 18.92 -27.72 12.64
C GLY A 59 19.93 -26.83 13.39
N CYS A 60 19.83 -26.73 14.73
CA CYS A 60 20.59 -25.84 15.62
C CYS A 60 22.04 -26.28 15.90
N GLY A 61 22.82 -26.58 14.84
CA GLY A 61 24.25 -26.86 14.94
C GLY A 61 25.13 -25.60 14.94
N LEU A 62 26.40 -25.76 15.30
CA LEU A 62 27.41 -24.69 15.22
C LEU A 62 27.84 -24.44 13.77
N VAL A 63 27.80 -23.17 13.32
CA VAL A 63 28.43 -22.76 12.05
C VAL A 63 29.95 -22.78 12.20
N GLU A 64 30.62 -23.64 11.44
CA GLU A 64 32.08 -23.75 11.42
C GLU A 64 32.68 -22.69 10.48
N THR A 65 33.70 -21.96 10.94
CA THR A 65 34.54 -21.14 10.03
C THR A 65 35.63 -22.03 9.46
N VAL A 66 35.48 -22.46 8.20
CA VAL A 66 36.44 -23.36 7.52
C VAL A 66 37.78 -22.64 7.32
N TRP A 67 37.75 -21.40 6.84
CA TRP A 67 38.92 -20.51 6.77
C TRP A 67 38.52 -19.04 6.58
N LYS A 68 39.43 -18.13 6.94
CA LYS A 68 39.37 -16.69 6.64
C LYS A 68 40.72 -16.22 6.12
N THR A 69 40.76 -15.41 5.05
CA THR A 69 42.01 -14.88 4.51
C THR A 69 41.82 -13.60 3.69
N ARG A 70 42.77 -12.66 3.80
CA ARG A 70 42.80 -11.46 2.94
C ARG A 70 43.36 -11.81 1.57
N ARG A 71 42.48 -12.16 0.63
CA ARG A 71 42.85 -12.55 -0.74
C ARG A 71 43.21 -11.35 -1.62
N HIS A 72 42.52 -10.22 -1.48
CA HIS A 72 42.66 -9.06 -2.36
C HIS A 72 43.19 -7.82 -1.62
N LYS A 73 43.87 -6.93 -2.35
CA LYS A 73 44.32 -5.63 -1.81
C LYS A 73 43.14 -4.66 -1.63
N GLY A 74 42.33 -4.49 -2.67
CA GLY A 74 41.01 -3.85 -2.62
C GLY A 74 39.88 -4.87 -2.37
N SER A 75 38.64 -4.46 -2.57
CA SER A 75 37.43 -5.29 -2.41
C SER A 75 37.45 -6.58 -3.24
N CYS A 76 36.90 -7.65 -2.67
CA CYS A 76 36.61 -8.90 -3.39
C CYS A 76 35.21 -8.80 -4.00
N ARG A 77 35.14 -8.44 -5.28
CA ARG A 77 33.89 -8.10 -5.98
C ARG A 77 33.06 -9.30 -6.44
N THR A 78 33.68 -10.46 -6.68
CA THR A 78 32.96 -11.64 -7.18
C THR A 78 33.61 -12.94 -6.73
N LEU A 79 32.76 -13.95 -6.51
CA LEU A 79 33.12 -15.31 -6.14
C LEU A 79 32.34 -16.30 -7.02
N ALA A 80 32.96 -17.43 -7.35
CA ALA A 80 32.24 -18.60 -7.88
C ALA A 80 33.01 -19.88 -7.54
N TYR A 81 32.31 -20.99 -7.37
CA TYR A 81 32.95 -22.30 -7.29
C TYR A 81 33.19 -22.89 -8.69
N SER A 82 34.11 -23.85 -8.78
CA SER A 82 34.14 -24.81 -9.89
C SER A 82 32.90 -25.72 -9.84
N ILE A 83 32.56 -26.34 -10.98
CA ILE A 83 31.37 -27.20 -11.10
C ILE A 83 31.42 -28.42 -10.15
N ASP A 84 32.61 -28.89 -9.82
CA ASP A 84 32.89 -29.95 -8.85
C ASP A 84 33.10 -29.44 -7.40
N GLY A 85 32.99 -28.13 -7.16
CA GLY A 85 33.19 -27.49 -5.86
C GLY A 85 34.64 -27.41 -5.36
N THR A 86 35.58 -28.16 -5.95
CA THR A 86 36.96 -28.30 -5.45
C THR A 86 37.77 -27.00 -5.43
N GLN A 87 37.38 -26.00 -6.23
CA GLN A 87 38.05 -24.70 -6.31
C GLN A 87 37.08 -23.55 -6.14
N LEU A 88 37.52 -22.51 -5.42
CA LEU A 88 36.87 -21.21 -5.34
C LEU A 88 37.66 -20.19 -6.18
N TYR A 89 36.98 -19.61 -7.17
CA TYR A 89 37.42 -18.44 -7.91
C TYR A 89 37.06 -17.18 -7.12
N SER A 90 38.00 -16.27 -7.00
CA SER A 90 37.82 -14.98 -6.33
C SER A 90 38.47 -13.86 -7.14
N ALA A 91 37.71 -12.82 -7.47
CA ALA A 91 38.23 -11.67 -8.22
C ALA A 91 37.87 -10.35 -7.51
N GLY A 92 38.72 -9.34 -7.70
CA GLY A 92 38.59 -8.07 -6.98
C GLY A 92 39.34 -6.93 -7.64
N THR A 93 39.16 -5.74 -7.07
CA THR A 93 39.68 -4.45 -7.57
C THR A 93 41.22 -4.34 -7.54
N ASP A 94 41.94 -5.41 -7.17
CA ASP A 94 43.38 -5.53 -7.32
C ASP A 94 43.84 -6.12 -8.67
N GLY A 95 42.91 -6.35 -9.62
CA GLY A 95 43.20 -6.76 -10.99
C GLY A 95 43.67 -8.22 -11.12
N ILE A 96 43.34 -9.07 -10.14
CA ILE A 96 43.81 -10.46 -10.09
C ILE A 96 42.66 -11.40 -9.70
N VAL A 97 42.33 -12.33 -10.59
CA VAL A 97 41.56 -13.54 -10.24
C VAL A 97 42.48 -14.51 -9.51
N LYS A 98 42.05 -14.99 -8.35
CA LYS A 98 42.79 -15.93 -7.50
C LYS A 98 41.96 -17.20 -7.37
N ILE A 99 42.60 -18.30 -7.68
CA ILE A 99 42.01 -19.64 -7.71
C ILE A 99 42.55 -20.35 -6.48
N ALA A 100 41.65 -20.82 -5.62
CA ALA A 100 42.01 -21.47 -4.36
C ALA A 100 41.31 -22.81 -4.21
N ASP A 101 41.97 -23.75 -3.56
CA ASP A 101 41.34 -24.96 -3.03
C ASP A 101 40.21 -24.56 -2.07
N SER A 102 39.01 -25.13 -2.24
CA SER A 102 37.83 -24.72 -1.47
C SER A 102 37.89 -25.14 -0.01
N SER A 103 38.54 -26.27 0.31
CA SER A 103 38.59 -26.85 1.65
C SER A 103 39.62 -26.17 2.57
N THR A 104 40.79 -25.83 2.06
CA THR A 104 41.92 -25.23 2.78
C THR A 104 42.04 -23.72 2.57
N GLY A 105 41.43 -23.22 1.49
CA GLY A 105 41.59 -21.84 1.05
C GLY A 105 42.97 -21.53 0.45
N GLN A 106 43.85 -22.50 0.23
CA GLN A 106 45.18 -22.26 -0.34
C GLN A 106 45.08 -21.83 -1.81
N VAL A 107 45.68 -20.69 -2.17
CA VAL A 107 45.71 -20.20 -3.56
C VAL A 107 46.64 -21.06 -4.40
N THR A 108 46.08 -21.79 -5.37
CA THR A 108 46.78 -22.69 -6.28
C THR A 108 47.27 -21.97 -7.54
N ALA A 109 46.46 -21.05 -8.08
CA ALA A 109 46.78 -20.30 -9.30
C ALA A 109 46.25 -18.85 -9.27
N LYS A 110 46.74 -18.03 -10.18
CA LYS A 110 46.35 -16.61 -10.35
C LYS A 110 46.30 -16.25 -11.83
N ILE A 111 45.29 -15.48 -12.22
CA ILE A 111 45.15 -14.89 -13.55
C ILE A 111 45.12 -13.36 -13.36
N ALA A 112 45.90 -12.62 -14.15
CA ALA A 112 45.81 -11.17 -14.18
C ALA A 112 44.67 -10.75 -15.10
N VAL A 113 43.82 -9.82 -14.65
CA VAL A 113 42.80 -9.22 -15.50
C VAL A 113 43.50 -8.35 -16.56
N PRO A 114 43.06 -8.34 -17.82
CA PRO A 114 43.55 -7.42 -18.83
C PRO A 114 43.42 -5.96 -18.40
N GLN A 115 44.23 -5.10 -18.99
CA GLN A 115 44.11 -3.65 -18.78
C GLN A 115 43.10 -3.07 -19.75
N ASP A 116 42.25 -2.16 -19.28
CA ASP A 116 41.34 -1.40 -20.12
C ASP A 116 42.13 -0.66 -21.21
N PRO A 117 41.83 -0.87 -22.51
CA PRO A 117 42.58 -0.28 -23.61
C PRO A 117 42.35 1.23 -23.77
N THR A 118 41.33 1.81 -23.11
CA THR A 118 41.00 3.24 -23.22
C THR A 118 41.81 4.09 -22.23
N HIS A 119 41.97 3.64 -20.97
CA HIS A 119 42.72 4.36 -19.94
C HIS A 119 44.04 3.70 -19.50
N ASN A 120 44.39 2.50 -20.01
CA ASN A 120 45.52 1.68 -19.53
C ASN A 120 45.44 1.38 -18.01
N GLY A 121 44.22 1.36 -17.45
CA GLY A 121 43.96 1.12 -16.04
C GLY A 121 44.05 -0.35 -15.64
N ILE A 122 43.67 -0.65 -14.39
CA ILE A 122 43.15 -1.97 -14.04
C ILE A 122 41.68 -1.93 -14.41
N ASP A 123 41.26 -2.80 -15.33
CA ASP A 123 39.85 -3.05 -15.55
C ASP A 123 39.31 -3.89 -14.38
N ALA A 124 38.25 -3.42 -13.73
CA ALA A 124 37.77 -4.04 -12.50
C ALA A 124 36.81 -5.18 -12.83
N PRO A 125 36.97 -6.38 -12.24
CA PRO A 125 36.10 -7.51 -12.54
C PRO A 125 34.69 -7.28 -11.97
N THR A 126 33.64 -7.65 -12.71
CA THR A 126 32.25 -7.67 -12.24
C THR A 126 31.83 -9.07 -11.81
N LEU A 127 31.94 -10.07 -12.69
CA LEU A 127 31.56 -11.46 -12.42
C LEU A 127 32.67 -12.44 -12.83
N VAL A 128 32.72 -13.59 -12.17
CA VAL A 128 33.52 -14.76 -12.57
C VAL A 128 32.63 -16.00 -12.56
N HIS A 129 32.73 -16.86 -13.59
CA HIS A 129 31.86 -18.03 -13.71
C HIS A 129 32.56 -19.22 -14.40
N ALA A 130 32.47 -20.41 -13.80
CA ALA A 130 33.06 -21.64 -14.33
C ALA A 130 32.08 -22.40 -15.26
N LEU A 131 32.08 -22.06 -16.55
CA LEU A 131 31.17 -22.64 -17.56
C LEU A 131 31.43 -24.15 -17.80
N SER A 132 32.68 -24.59 -17.67
CA SER A 132 33.05 -26.00 -17.75
C SER A 132 34.31 -26.27 -16.89
N PRO A 133 34.68 -27.53 -16.60
CA PRO A 133 35.96 -27.85 -15.95
C PRO A 133 37.21 -27.43 -16.75
N GLN A 134 37.02 -26.89 -17.95
CA GLN A 134 38.06 -26.43 -18.86
C GLN A 134 37.93 -24.93 -19.20
N SER A 135 36.84 -24.26 -18.79
CA SER A 135 36.47 -22.92 -19.27
C SER A 135 35.99 -22.01 -18.14
N LEU A 136 36.71 -20.92 -17.91
CA LEU A 136 36.35 -19.85 -16.97
C LEU A 136 35.98 -18.58 -17.74
N ILE A 137 34.84 -17.99 -17.42
CA ILE A 137 34.43 -16.66 -17.89
C ILE A 137 34.78 -15.63 -16.79
N LEU A 138 35.27 -14.48 -17.22
CA LEU A 138 35.45 -13.29 -16.38
C LEU A 138 34.84 -12.08 -17.12
N THR A 139 34.07 -11.26 -16.43
CA THR A 139 33.52 -10.00 -16.95
C THR A 139 34.05 -8.81 -16.16
N THR A 140 33.93 -7.61 -16.73
CA THR A 140 34.59 -6.39 -16.24
C THR A 140 33.73 -5.12 -16.41
N ASP A 141 34.17 -4.02 -15.78
CA ASP A 141 33.52 -2.71 -15.86
C ASP A 141 33.56 -2.15 -17.31
N SER A 142 34.57 -2.47 -18.13
CA SER A 142 34.61 -2.04 -19.55
C SER A 142 33.72 -2.88 -20.51
N SER A 143 32.71 -3.57 -19.96
CA SER A 143 31.85 -4.58 -20.62
C SER A 143 32.57 -5.80 -21.21
N ALA A 144 33.89 -5.91 -21.04
CA ALA A 144 34.68 -6.99 -21.63
C ALA A 144 34.41 -8.33 -20.94
N LEU A 145 33.95 -9.30 -21.73
CA LEU A 145 33.77 -10.71 -21.38
C LEU A 145 34.95 -11.52 -21.91
N HIS A 146 35.83 -11.94 -21.00
CA HIS A 146 37.00 -12.75 -21.26
C HIS A 146 36.72 -14.24 -21.04
N ILE A 147 37.17 -15.09 -21.96
CA ILE A 147 37.05 -16.55 -21.88
C ILE A 147 38.45 -17.14 -21.70
N TYR A 148 38.66 -17.98 -20.69
CA TYR A 148 39.95 -18.59 -20.34
C TYR A 148 39.92 -20.12 -20.37
N ASP A 149 40.93 -20.73 -21.00
CA ASP A 149 41.25 -22.16 -20.84
C ASP A 149 41.99 -22.38 -19.51
N ILE A 150 41.37 -23.13 -18.60
CA ILE A 150 41.90 -23.45 -17.26
C ILE A 150 42.55 -24.84 -17.15
N ARG A 151 42.71 -25.59 -18.25
CA ARG A 151 43.36 -26.92 -18.24
C ARG A 151 44.85 -26.90 -17.85
N HIS A 152 45.49 -25.74 -17.95
CA HIS A 152 46.94 -25.58 -17.77
C HIS A 152 47.31 -24.54 -16.68
N LEU A 153 46.49 -24.45 -15.63
CA LEU A 153 46.74 -23.63 -14.43
C LEU A 153 48.03 -24.08 -13.71
N GLY A 154 49.17 -23.45 -14.04
CA GLY A 154 50.46 -23.75 -13.40
C GLY A 154 51.72 -23.37 -14.18
N GLY A 155 51.60 -22.90 -15.43
CA GLY A 155 52.75 -22.42 -16.21
C GLY A 155 53.33 -21.09 -15.69
N ASN A 156 54.64 -20.89 -15.86
CA ASN A 156 55.34 -19.63 -15.51
C ASN A 156 54.98 -18.43 -16.41
N SER A 157 54.20 -18.64 -17.47
CA SER A 157 53.71 -17.61 -18.38
C SER A 157 52.34 -17.08 -17.94
N PRO A 158 52.09 -15.76 -17.97
CA PRO A 158 50.78 -15.21 -17.62
C PRO A 158 49.71 -15.74 -18.60
N ILE A 159 48.66 -16.33 -18.04
CA ILE A 159 47.53 -16.86 -18.79
C ILE A 159 46.77 -15.69 -19.40
N LYS A 160 46.53 -15.75 -20.71
CA LYS A 160 45.71 -14.79 -21.47
C LYS A 160 44.35 -15.40 -21.78
N PRO A 161 43.31 -14.59 -22.00
CA PRO A 161 42.06 -15.11 -22.51
C PRO A 161 42.25 -15.72 -23.91
N GLU A 162 41.52 -16.81 -24.18
CA GLU A 162 41.40 -17.45 -25.49
C GLU A 162 40.57 -16.59 -26.44
N ASN A 163 39.54 -15.93 -25.92
CA ASN A 163 38.70 -15.00 -26.67
C ASN A 163 38.20 -13.85 -25.78
N THR A 164 37.74 -12.75 -26.39
CA THR A 164 37.14 -11.61 -25.66
C THR A 164 36.02 -10.97 -26.48
N HIS A 165 34.92 -10.68 -25.82
CA HIS A 165 33.69 -10.14 -26.40
C HIS A 165 33.23 -8.92 -25.60
N HIS A 166 32.44 -8.05 -26.22
CA HIS A 166 31.77 -6.91 -25.56
C HIS A 166 30.28 -7.04 -25.92
N PRO A 167 29.46 -7.72 -25.12
CA PRO A 167 28.06 -8.00 -25.45
C PRO A 167 27.12 -6.81 -25.19
N HIS A 168 27.55 -5.84 -24.38
CA HIS A 168 26.81 -4.64 -23.98
C HIS A 168 27.71 -3.41 -24.11
N ASP A 169 27.12 -2.20 -24.11
CA ASP A 169 27.89 -0.94 -24.12
C ASP A 169 28.25 -0.44 -22.71
N ASP A 170 27.77 -1.14 -21.68
CA ASP A 170 27.98 -0.87 -20.26
C ASP A 170 28.35 -2.17 -19.51
N TYR A 171 28.73 -2.08 -18.24
CA TYR A 171 29.22 -3.21 -17.43
C TYR A 171 28.24 -4.40 -17.40
N ILE A 172 28.78 -5.61 -17.33
CA ILE A 172 27.95 -6.83 -17.25
C ILE A 172 27.53 -7.04 -15.80
N SER A 173 26.22 -6.96 -15.56
CA SER A 173 25.55 -7.05 -14.26
C SER A 173 25.30 -8.50 -13.84
N SER A 174 24.80 -9.34 -14.76
CA SER A 174 24.55 -10.78 -14.51
C SER A 174 24.87 -11.68 -15.72
N LEU A 175 25.17 -12.95 -15.43
CA LEU A 175 25.49 -14.01 -16.39
C LEU A 175 24.79 -15.32 -16.02
N THR A 176 24.02 -15.89 -16.95
CA THR A 176 23.23 -17.11 -16.77
C THR A 176 23.58 -18.18 -17.82
N PRO A 177 24.20 -19.31 -17.45
CA PRO A 177 24.40 -20.43 -18.38
C PRO A 177 23.06 -20.99 -18.87
N LEU A 178 22.92 -21.16 -20.19
CA LEU A 178 21.78 -21.87 -20.76
C LEU A 178 22.03 -23.39 -20.69
N PRO A 179 21.01 -24.22 -20.38
CA PRO A 179 21.17 -25.67 -20.34
C PRO A 179 21.69 -26.23 -21.67
N PRO A 180 22.54 -27.28 -21.64
CA PRO A 180 22.97 -27.97 -22.86
C PRO A 180 21.77 -28.47 -23.65
N THR A 181 21.72 -28.19 -24.96
CA THR A 181 20.74 -28.82 -25.85
C THR A 181 20.96 -30.33 -25.93
N HIS A 182 19.92 -31.13 -26.23
CA HIS A 182 20.04 -32.59 -26.36
C HIS A 182 21.11 -33.06 -27.36
N ALA A 183 21.49 -32.23 -28.34
CA ALA A 183 22.60 -32.48 -29.27
C ALA A 183 24.02 -32.25 -28.67
N SER A 184 24.13 -31.86 -27.39
CA SER A 184 25.39 -31.48 -26.75
C SER A 184 26.09 -32.67 -26.09
N THR A 185 26.99 -33.31 -26.84
CA THR A 185 27.81 -34.47 -26.41
C THR A 185 28.75 -34.26 -25.22
N SER A 186 28.73 -33.10 -24.56
CA SER A 186 29.68 -32.73 -23.49
C SER A 186 29.07 -32.52 -22.12
N GLY A 187 27.74 -32.58 -21.96
CA GLY A 187 27.05 -32.32 -20.68
C GLY A 187 27.10 -30.87 -20.16
N PHE A 188 28.13 -30.10 -20.48
CA PHE A 188 28.26 -28.69 -20.09
C PHE A 188 27.57 -27.72 -21.05
N SER A 189 27.12 -26.58 -20.51
CA SER A 189 26.62 -25.43 -21.25
C SER A 189 27.66 -24.89 -22.24
N LYS A 190 27.18 -24.43 -23.40
CA LYS A 190 27.98 -23.80 -24.47
C LYS A 190 27.51 -22.40 -24.81
N GLN A 191 26.40 -21.99 -24.23
CA GLN A 191 25.74 -20.70 -24.44
C GLN A 191 25.30 -20.16 -23.10
N TRP A 192 25.26 -18.85 -22.99
CA TRP A 192 24.81 -18.14 -21.79
C TRP A 192 24.17 -16.82 -22.18
N VAL A 193 23.31 -16.32 -21.30
CA VAL A 193 22.76 -14.98 -21.34
C VAL A 193 23.66 -14.07 -20.49
N THR A 194 23.87 -12.83 -20.92
CA THR A 194 24.34 -11.72 -20.08
C THR A 194 23.33 -10.59 -20.08
N THR A 195 23.36 -9.79 -19.03
CA THR A 195 22.68 -8.50 -18.92
C THR A 195 23.71 -7.42 -18.62
N GLY A 196 23.43 -6.19 -19.07
CA GLY A 196 24.35 -5.06 -18.93
C GLY A 196 23.74 -3.79 -19.51
N GLY A 197 23.73 -2.72 -18.71
CA GLY A 197 22.87 -1.56 -18.93
C GLY A 197 21.41 -2.01 -19.12
N SER A 198 20.75 -1.48 -20.15
CA SER A 198 19.36 -1.78 -20.52
C SER A 198 19.19 -2.86 -21.58
N THR A 199 20.18 -3.75 -21.77
CA THR A 199 20.12 -4.79 -22.83
C THR A 199 20.47 -6.19 -22.33
N LEU A 200 19.85 -7.19 -22.97
CA LEU A 200 20.15 -8.61 -22.81
C LEU A 200 20.98 -9.09 -24.01
N ALA A 201 21.91 -10.02 -23.81
CA ALA A 201 22.70 -10.60 -24.90
C ALA A 201 22.89 -12.12 -24.74
N VAL A 202 22.92 -12.84 -25.86
CA VAL A 202 23.15 -14.29 -25.91
C VAL A 202 24.51 -14.56 -26.53
N THR A 203 25.41 -15.19 -25.79
CA THR A 203 26.78 -15.48 -26.24
C THR A 203 27.00 -17.00 -26.30
N ASP A 204 27.71 -17.44 -27.35
CA ASP A 204 28.09 -18.83 -27.59
C ASP A 204 29.62 -18.99 -27.51
N LEU A 205 30.09 -20.03 -26.83
CA LEU A 205 31.49 -20.32 -26.53
C LEU A 205 32.42 -20.33 -27.76
N ARG A 206 31.87 -20.58 -28.96
CA ARG A 206 32.63 -20.64 -30.22
C ARG A 206 32.23 -19.55 -31.23
N ARG A 207 30.98 -19.10 -31.21
CA ARG A 207 30.47 -18.10 -32.17
C ARG A 207 30.58 -16.67 -31.66
N GLY A 208 30.83 -16.46 -30.36
CA GLY A 208 30.78 -15.15 -29.72
C GLY A 208 29.35 -14.70 -29.48
N VAL A 209 29.15 -13.38 -29.37
CA VAL A 209 27.81 -12.77 -29.20
C VAL A 209 26.97 -13.08 -30.43
N MET A 210 25.84 -13.79 -30.22
CA MET A 210 24.94 -14.21 -31.29
C MET A 210 23.78 -13.23 -31.49
N VAL A 211 23.23 -12.70 -30.40
CA VAL A 211 22.09 -11.78 -30.37
C VAL A 211 22.29 -10.79 -29.22
N ARG A 212 21.80 -9.56 -29.38
CA ARG A 212 21.57 -8.56 -28.34
C ARG A 212 20.15 -8.03 -28.54
N SER A 213 19.40 -7.84 -27.46
CA SER A 213 18.01 -7.35 -27.48
C SER A 213 17.92 -5.90 -27.97
N GLU A 214 16.71 -5.43 -28.23
CA GLU A 214 16.43 -3.99 -28.23
C GLU A 214 16.65 -3.40 -26.81
N ASP A 215 16.84 -2.09 -26.76
CA ASP A 215 16.98 -1.31 -25.53
C ASP A 215 15.67 -1.36 -24.73
N GLN A 216 15.76 -1.67 -23.43
CA GLN A 216 14.60 -1.88 -22.56
C GLN A 216 14.18 -0.61 -21.78
N ASP A 217 14.84 0.53 -22.03
CA ASP A 217 14.68 1.82 -21.32
C ASP A 217 15.00 1.76 -19.79
N GLU A 218 15.41 0.61 -19.26
CA GLU A 218 15.54 0.32 -17.81
C GLU A 218 16.75 -0.60 -17.54
N GLU A 219 17.47 -0.41 -16.42
CA GLU A 219 18.66 -1.20 -16.08
C GLU A 219 18.30 -2.66 -15.72
N LEU A 220 18.94 -3.63 -16.39
CA LEU A 220 18.79 -5.06 -16.17
C LEU A 220 19.90 -5.57 -15.24
N LEU A 221 19.54 -5.97 -14.02
CA LEU A 221 20.49 -6.22 -12.93
C LEU A 221 20.87 -7.70 -12.75
N THR A 222 19.88 -8.59 -12.79
CA THR A 222 20.07 -10.01 -12.43
C THR A 222 19.32 -10.94 -13.38
N SER A 223 19.83 -12.15 -13.64
CA SER A 223 19.22 -13.08 -14.61
C SER A 223 19.35 -14.55 -14.22
N LEU A 224 18.34 -15.35 -14.55
CA LEU A 224 18.20 -16.76 -14.14
C LEU A 224 17.36 -17.54 -15.16
N ILE A 225 17.65 -18.81 -15.40
CA ILE A 225 16.84 -19.66 -16.28
C ILE A 225 15.95 -20.61 -15.46
N VAL A 226 14.67 -20.67 -15.84
CA VAL A 226 13.65 -21.52 -15.23
C VAL A 226 13.18 -22.53 -16.26
N THR A 227 13.46 -23.80 -16.01
CA THR A 227 13.15 -24.92 -16.91
C THR A 227 12.01 -25.78 -16.36
N GLY A 228 11.41 -26.62 -17.21
CA GLY A 228 10.33 -27.52 -16.80
C GLY A 228 8.99 -26.82 -16.55
N LEU A 229 8.75 -25.69 -17.23
CA LEU A 229 7.44 -25.03 -17.23
C LEU A 229 6.46 -25.82 -18.11
N SER A 230 5.17 -25.79 -17.77
CA SER A 230 4.13 -26.53 -18.50
C SER A 230 3.91 -25.94 -19.89
N THR A 231 3.90 -26.78 -20.92
CA THR A 231 3.73 -26.41 -22.35
C THR A 231 2.27 -26.09 -22.74
N LYS A 232 1.46 -25.56 -21.81
CA LYS A 232 0.04 -25.23 -22.02
C LYS A 232 -0.23 -23.76 -21.70
N GLY A 233 -0.79 -23.03 -22.67
CA GLY A 233 -1.08 -21.59 -22.56
C GLY A 233 0.04 -20.74 -23.18
N THR A 234 0.35 -19.58 -22.59
CA THR A 234 1.53 -18.74 -22.93
C THR A 234 2.84 -19.24 -22.30
N ASN A 235 2.80 -20.40 -21.65
CA ASN A 235 3.95 -21.03 -21.03
C ASN A 235 4.58 -22.01 -22.02
N VAL A 236 5.83 -21.72 -22.41
CA VAL A 236 6.67 -22.59 -23.24
C VAL A 236 7.89 -23.00 -22.41
N GLY A 237 7.99 -24.30 -22.13
CA GLY A 237 9.15 -25.07 -21.63
C GLY A 237 10.19 -24.41 -20.70
N GLU A 238 10.94 -23.44 -21.21
CA GLU A 238 12.05 -22.77 -20.53
C GLU A 238 11.97 -21.25 -20.76
N LYS A 239 11.92 -20.45 -19.69
CA LYS A 239 12.01 -18.98 -19.74
C LYS A 239 13.23 -18.47 -18.98
N VAL A 240 13.86 -17.42 -19.47
CA VAL A 240 14.87 -16.65 -18.74
C VAL A 240 14.16 -15.51 -18.01
N VAL A 241 14.31 -15.47 -16.69
CA VAL A 241 13.77 -14.46 -15.79
C VAL A 241 14.87 -13.44 -15.51
N VAL A 242 14.56 -12.15 -15.66
CA VAL A 242 15.51 -11.04 -15.50
C VAL A 242 14.92 -9.99 -14.56
N GLY A 243 15.62 -9.64 -13.48
CA GLY A 243 15.23 -8.55 -12.58
C GLY A 243 15.81 -7.21 -13.04
N ALA A 244 14.98 -6.17 -13.02
CA ALA A 244 15.34 -4.80 -13.40
C ALA A 244 15.41 -3.86 -12.18
N GLY A 245 15.98 -2.66 -12.38
CA GLY A 245 16.08 -1.62 -11.36
C GLY A 245 14.76 -1.01 -10.87
N ASN A 246 13.65 -1.26 -11.58
CA ASN A 246 12.31 -0.69 -11.34
C ASN A 246 11.33 -1.68 -10.68
N GLY A 247 11.82 -2.65 -9.90
CA GLY A 247 10.94 -3.59 -9.19
C GLY A 247 10.22 -4.61 -10.08
N VAL A 248 10.60 -4.79 -11.35
CA VAL A 248 9.96 -5.72 -12.29
C VAL A 248 10.87 -6.89 -12.65
N LEU A 249 10.35 -8.13 -12.56
CA LEU A 249 10.91 -9.26 -13.30
C LEU A 249 10.34 -9.27 -14.71
N THR A 250 11.20 -9.33 -15.72
CA THR A 250 10.86 -9.57 -17.12
C THR A 250 11.16 -11.03 -17.48
N LEU A 251 10.32 -11.64 -18.32
CA LEU A 251 10.42 -13.05 -18.70
C LEU A 251 10.62 -13.14 -20.21
N TRP A 252 11.62 -13.91 -20.62
CA TRP A 252 12.09 -14.04 -22.01
C TRP A 252 11.99 -15.52 -22.43
N GLU A 253 11.42 -15.80 -23.60
CA GLU A 253 11.30 -17.18 -24.11
C GLU A 253 12.64 -17.66 -24.69
N ARG A 254 13.06 -18.89 -24.36
CA ARG A 254 14.36 -19.41 -24.82
C ARG A 254 14.40 -19.62 -26.35
N GLY A 255 14.84 -18.61 -27.07
CA GLY A 255 14.92 -18.58 -28.53
C GLY A 255 14.46 -17.26 -29.13
N VAL A 256 13.66 -16.48 -28.37
CA VAL A 256 13.17 -15.16 -28.72
C VAL A 256 13.88 -14.16 -27.80
N TRP A 257 14.81 -13.40 -28.35
CA TRP A 257 15.74 -12.55 -27.59
C TRP A 257 15.73 -11.08 -28.00
N ASP A 258 14.84 -10.71 -28.92
CA ASP A 258 14.74 -9.35 -29.47
C ASP A 258 14.02 -8.43 -28.46
N ASP A 259 12.93 -8.92 -27.86
CA ASP A 259 12.11 -8.26 -26.84
C ASP A 259 11.55 -9.31 -25.84
N GLN A 260 11.03 -8.85 -24.71
CA GLN A 260 10.55 -9.64 -23.58
C GLN A 260 9.05 -9.97 -23.61
N ASP A 261 8.69 -11.18 -23.22
CA ASP A 261 7.34 -11.78 -23.35
C ASP A 261 6.39 -11.39 -22.19
N GLU A 262 6.76 -11.72 -20.94
CA GLU A 262 5.91 -11.50 -19.76
C GLU A 262 6.59 -10.56 -18.73
N ARG A 263 5.80 -9.94 -17.84
CA ARG A 263 6.30 -9.10 -16.72
C ARG A 263 5.61 -9.50 -15.41
N ILE A 264 6.37 -9.63 -14.33
CA ILE A 264 5.88 -9.78 -12.96
C ILE A 264 6.39 -8.59 -12.15
N VAL A 265 5.49 -7.73 -11.67
CA VAL A 265 5.89 -6.60 -10.82
C VAL A 265 6.09 -7.13 -9.40
N ILE A 266 7.33 -7.07 -8.91
CA ILE A 266 7.73 -7.51 -7.57
C ILE A 266 7.55 -6.40 -6.54
N ASP A 267 7.85 -5.14 -6.90
CA ASP A 267 7.69 -3.98 -6.02
C ASP A 267 7.02 -2.77 -6.71
N ARG A 268 6.38 -1.91 -5.89
CA ARG A 268 5.63 -0.71 -6.31
C ARG A 268 5.83 0.48 -5.36
N SER A 269 6.98 0.57 -4.72
CA SER A 269 7.37 1.72 -3.89
C SER A 269 7.28 3.05 -4.67
N LYS A 270 7.07 4.14 -3.92
CA LYS A 270 6.91 5.50 -4.47
C LYS A 270 8.25 6.03 -4.98
N GLY A 271 8.57 5.74 -6.23
CA GLY A 271 9.78 6.19 -6.92
C GLY A 271 10.00 5.50 -8.25
N GLY A 272 9.49 4.27 -8.39
CA GLY A 272 9.66 3.44 -9.59
C GLY A 272 9.57 1.93 -9.31
N GLY A 273 9.49 1.52 -8.04
CA GLY A 273 9.84 0.17 -7.61
C GLY A 273 11.28 0.13 -7.09
N GLU A 274 11.59 -0.82 -6.22
CA GLU A 274 12.94 -1.06 -5.69
C GLU A 274 13.78 -1.91 -6.65
N SER A 275 15.11 -1.75 -6.63
CA SER A 275 16.00 -2.56 -7.48
C SER A 275 15.95 -4.05 -7.12
N LEU A 276 15.89 -4.91 -8.14
CA LEU A 276 15.89 -6.37 -7.98
C LEU A 276 17.30 -6.93 -8.11
N ASP A 277 18.11 -6.74 -7.08
CA ASP A 277 19.57 -6.94 -7.10
C ASP A 277 20.01 -8.41 -7.30
N THR A 278 19.19 -9.39 -6.89
CA THR A 278 19.56 -10.82 -6.96
C THR A 278 18.33 -11.72 -7.07
N ILE A 279 18.45 -12.86 -7.78
CA ILE A 279 17.39 -13.89 -7.84
C ILE A 279 17.94 -15.31 -7.72
N ALA A 280 17.13 -16.21 -7.15
CA ALA A 280 17.43 -17.64 -7.01
C ALA A 280 16.19 -18.52 -7.23
N LEU A 281 16.35 -19.66 -7.92
CA LEU A 281 15.28 -20.65 -8.07
C LEU A 281 15.20 -21.51 -6.81
N LEU A 282 14.00 -21.73 -6.26
CA LEU A 282 13.79 -22.71 -5.19
C LEU A 282 14.09 -24.13 -5.73
N PRO A 283 14.83 -24.97 -4.99
CA PRO A 283 15.03 -26.38 -5.34
C PRO A 283 13.70 -27.14 -5.40
N ASP A 284 13.62 -28.13 -6.28
CA ASP A 284 12.46 -29.01 -6.34
C ASP A 284 12.31 -29.79 -5.02
N GLY A 285 11.15 -29.66 -4.38
CA GLY A 285 10.87 -30.24 -3.06
C GLY A 285 10.85 -29.23 -1.91
N VAL A 286 11.38 -28.01 -2.10
CA VAL A 286 11.37 -26.93 -1.10
C VAL A 286 10.20 -25.98 -1.37
N GLY A 287 9.39 -25.67 -0.35
CA GLY A 287 8.27 -24.74 -0.47
C GLY A 287 7.06 -25.27 -1.25
N PRO A 288 6.07 -24.40 -1.54
CA PRO A 288 4.77 -24.81 -2.07
C PRO A 288 4.77 -25.14 -3.58
N GLY A 289 5.41 -26.26 -3.93
CA GLY A 289 5.20 -27.09 -5.12
C GLY A 289 5.07 -26.37 -6.47
N GLY A 290 6.19 -26.21 -7.18
CA GLY A 290 6.27 -25.63 -8.54
C GLY A 290 7.47 -24.71 -8.69
N LYS A 291 7.67 -24.11 -9.87
CA LYS A 291 8.82 -23.23 -10.10
C LYS A 291 8.59 -21.85 -9.46
N ILE A 292 9.39 -21.56 -8.43
CA ILE A 292 9.31 -20.34 -7.61
C ILE A 292 10.69 -19.68 -7.62
N VAL A 293 10.75 -18.39 -7.92
CA VAL A 293 11.97 -17.58 -7.85
C VAL A 293 11.89 -16.71 -6.59
N ALA A 294 12.90 -16.81 -5.72
CA ALA A 294 13.13 -15.86 -4.66
C ALA A 294 13.92 -14.65 -5.21
N VAL A 295 13.56 -13.44 -4.80
CA VAL A 295 14.04 -12.17 -5.33
C VAL A 295 14.49 -11.29 -4.17
N GLY A 296 15.77 -10.95 -4.10
CA GLY A 296 16.31 -9.97 -3.16
C GLY A 296 16.22 -8.55 -3.72
N MET A 297 15.96 -7.58 -2.86
CA MET A 297 15.72 -6.18 -3.24
C MET A 297 16.67 -5.20 -2.53
N GLY A 298 16.91 -4.04 -3.15
CA GLY A 298 17.82 -2.99 -2.66
C GLY A 298 17.50 -2.41 -1.27
N ASN A 299 16.26 -2.56 -0.79
CA ASN A 299 15.83 -2.12 0.56
C ASN A 299 15.89 -3.22 1.64
N GLY A 300 16.47 -4.38 1.32
CA GLY A 300 16.59 -5.52 2.23
C GLY A 300 15.39 -6.47 2.22
N GLY A 301 14.37 -6.26 1.38
CA GLY A 301 13.26 -7.22 1.22
C GLY A 301 13.66 -8.46 0.39
N VAL A 302 12.98 -9.58 0.64
CA VAL A 302 13.06 -10.81 -0.16
C VAL A 302 11.64 -11.30 -0.51
N ARG A 303 11.28 -11.32 -1.80
CA ARG A 303 9.94 -11.75 -2.27
C ARG A 303 10.01 -13.02 -3.09
N PHE A 304 8.94 -13.82 -3.05
CA PHE A 304 8.86 -15.12 -3.73
C PHE A 304 7.81 -15.07 -4.84
N ALA A 305 8.22 -15.22 -6.10
CA ALA A 305 7.35 -15.18 -7.27
C ALA A 305 7.20 -16.56 -7.91
N LYS A 306 5.96 -17.03 -8.11
CA LYS A 306 5.66 -18.32 -8.75
C LYS A 306 5.51 -18.14 -10.26
N ILE A 307 6.40 -18.76 -11.02
CA ILE A 307 6.51 -18.61 -12.48
C ILE A 307 5.44 -19.45 -13.19
N GLY A 308 4.74 -18.84 -14.15
CA GLY A 308 3.60 -19.43 -14.86
C GLY A 308 2.25 -18.86 -14.40
N PRO A 309 1.90 -18.93 -13.09
CA PRO A 309 0.82 -18.14 -12.51
C PRO A 309 1.18 -16.66 -12.35
N ASN A 310 2.47 -16.32 -12.43
CA ASN A 310 3.03 -14.96 -12.44
C ASN A 310 2.56 -14.09 -11.25
N LYS A 311 2.55 -14.70 -10.05
CA LYS A 311 2.06 -14.13 -8.78
C LYS A 311 3.11 -14.22 -7.67
N ILE A 312 3.17 -13.19 -6.81
CA ILE A 312 3.92 -13.21 -5.54
C ILE A 312 3.18 -14.11 -4.53
N ILE A 313 3.92 -15.01 -3.88
CA ILE A 313 3.40 -16.02 -2.94
C ILE A 313 4.00 -15.94 -1.53
N GLY A 314 4.87 -14.97 -1.26
CA GLY A 314 5.47 -14.74 0.05
C GLY A 314 6.47 -13.60 0.06
N GLU A 315 6.77 -13.10 1.25
CA GLU A 315 7.75 -12.05 1.53
C GLU A 315 8.47 -12.36 2.85
N LEU A 316 9.74 -11.97 2.92
CA LEU A 316 10.62 -11.98 4.09
C LEU A 316 11.47 -10.71 4.04
N LYS A 317 12.16 -10.38 5.14
CA LYS A 317 13.07 -9.22 5.19
C LYS A 317 14.45 -9.63 5.69
N HIS A 318 15.50 -9.36 4.91
CA HIS A 318 16.88 -9.67 5.24
C HIS A 318 17.32 -8.96 6.51
N ASP A 319 17.00 -7.67 6.68
CA ASP A 319 17.10 -7.02 7.98
C ASP A 319 15.94 -6.07 8.26
N GLU A 320 15.43 -6.13 9.48
CA GLU A 320 14.33 -5.29 9.94
C GLU A 320 14.80 -3.86 10.22
N LEU A 321 16.03 -3.71 10.72
CA LEU A 321 16.55 -2.47 11.30
C LEU A 321 17.33 -1.58 10.32
N SER A 322 18.25 -2.14 9.54
CA SER A 322 19.21 -1.36 8.74
C SER A 322 18.73 -0.93 7.36
N GLN A 323 17.75 -1.65 6.77
CA GLN A 323 17.37 -1.53 5.35
C GLN A 323 18.53 -1.82 4.36
N GLU A 324 19.58 -2.56 4.78
CA GLU A 324 20.68 -2.96 3.90
C GLU A 324 20.19 -3.94 2.79
N GLY A 325 20.48 -3.59 1.53
CA GLY A 325 20.05 -4.33 0.33
C GLY A 325 20.58 -5.77 0.23
N VAL A 326 19.78 -6.64 -0.41
CA VAL A 326 20.08 -8.07 -0.52
C VAL A 326 20.91 -8.35 -1.77
N ILE A 327 22.24 -8.27 -1.65
CA ILE A 327 23.18 -8.43 -2.78
C ILE A 327 23.57 -9.89 -3.08
N GLY A 328 23.04 -10.86 -2.33
CA GLY A 328 23.30 -12.27 -2.60
C GLY A 328 22.18 -13.16 -2.07
N LEU A 329 21.68 -14.06 -2.92
CA LEU A 329 20.60 -14.99 -2.59
C LEU A 329 20.85 -16.35 -3.25
N GLY A 330 20.50 -17.43 -2.57
CA GLY A 330 20.63 -18.78 -3.11
C GLY A 330 20.18 -19.86 -2.12
N PHE A 331 20.39 -21.12 -2.49
CA PHE A 331 20.04 -22.29 -1.67
C PHE A 331 21.24 -23.21 -1.54
N ASP A 332 21.39 -23.85 -0.38
CA ASP A 332 22.39 -24.90 -0.18
C ASP A 332 21.86 -26.30 -0.58
N VAL A 333 22.75 -27.29 -0.55
CA VAL A 333 22.43 -28.69 -0.90
C VAL A 333 21.44 -29.38 0.06
N THR A 334 21.02 -28.70 1.14
CA THR A 334 19.99 -29.16 2.09
C THR A 334 18.67 -28.40 1.94
N GLY A 335 18.54 -27.54 0.91
CA GLY A 335 17.33 -26.75 0.66
C GLY A 335 17.19 -25.48 1.50
N ARG A 336 18.17 -25.16 2.35
CA ARG A 336 18.13 -23.93 3.16
C ARG A 336 18.42 -22.71 2.29
N MET A 337 17.63 -21.66 2.43
CA MET A 337 17.88 -20.39 1.76
C MET A 337 19.03 -19.65 2.46
N ILE A 338 19.90 -18.99 1.71
CA ILE A 338 20.98 -18.15 2.22
C ILE A 338 20.88 -16.78 1.55
N SER A 339 20.67 -15.74 2.35
CA SER A 339 20.61 -14.34 1.92
C SER A 339 21.75 -13.54 2.55
N GLY A 340 22.43 -12.70 1.78
CA GLY A 340 23.47 -11.80 2.26
C GLY A 340 23.19 -10.35 1.89
N GLY A 341 23.35 -9.44 2.83
CA GLY A 341 23.16 -8.00 2.69
C GLY A 341 24.04 -7.26 3.69
N GLY A 342 24.65 -6.15 3.25
CA GLY A 342 25.59 -5.34 4.03
C GLY A 342 26.49 -6.14 4.97
N LYS A 343 26.25 -6.12 6.29
CA LYS A 343 27.12 -6.81 7.29
C LYS A 343 26.60 -8.15 7.81
N THR A 344 25.59 -8.74 7.19
CA THR A 344 25.03 -10.04 7.62
C THR A 344 24.82 -11.05 6.51
N VAL A 345 24.99 -12.33 6.85
CA VAL A 345 24.43 -13.45 6.09
C VAL A 345 23.40 -14.14 6.97
N LYS A 346 22.16 -14.30 6.49
CA LYS A 346 21.10 -15.05 7.16
C LYS A 346 20.83 -16.37 6.45
N ILE A 347 20.67 -17.42 7.23
CA ILE A 347 20.35 -18.79 6.82
C ILE A 347 18.93 -19.09 7.28
N TRP A 348 18.09 -19.54 6.35
CA TRP A 348 16.67 -19.75 6.58
C TRP A 348 16.28 -21.22 6.36
N GLY A 349 15.58 -21.80 7.32
CA GLY A 349 15.00 -23.15 7.24
C GLY A 349 13.54 -23.10 6.81
N GLU A 350 13.04 -24.17 6.20
CA GLU A 350 11.61 -24.31 5.90
C GLU A 350 10.80 -24.59 7.17
N GLN A 351 9.63 -23.99 7.30
CA GLN A 351 8.80 -24.09 8.50
C GLN A 351 8.07 -25.43 8.58
N THR A 352 8.55 -26.33 9.43
CA THR A 352 7.92 -27.61 9.72
C THR A 352 6.66 -27.42 10.58
N TRP A 353 5.52 -27.88 10.05
CA TRP A 353 4.26 -27.94 10.79
C TRP A 353 4.23 -29.26 11.56
N GLN A 354 4.43 -29.23 12.88
CA GLN A 354 4.25 -30.37 13.77
C GLN A 354 3.10 -30.12 14.73
N ASP A 355 2.03 -30.87 14.52
CA ASP A 355 1.02 -31.36 15.46
C ASP A 355 0.76 -30.52 16.73
N VAL A 356 -0.27 -29.67 16.65
CA VAL A 356 -0.98 -29.11 17.82
C VAL A 356 -2.41 -29.65 17.82
N ASP A 357 -2.54 -30.97 17.90
CA ASP A 357 -3.81 -31.71 17.78
C ASP A 357 -3.81 -32.98 18.69
N GLU A 358 -3.38 -32.87 19.94
CA GLU A 358 -3.48 -33.98 20.91
C GLU A 358 -3.69 -33.52 22.37
N ASP A 359 -4.87 -32.94 22.69
CA ASP A 359 -5.33 -32.80 24.09
C ASP A 359 -6.88 -32.82 24.25
N GLU A 360 -7.62 -33.56 23.39
CA GLU A 360 -9.04 -33.84 23.64
C GLU A 360 -9.54 -35.19 23.02
N GLU A 361 -9.25 -36.32 23.66
CA GLU A 361 -10.25 -37.28 24.20
C GLU A 361 -9.60 -38.56 24.79
N GLU A 362 -10.09 -38.99 25.95
CA GLU A 362 -9.52 -40.11 26.72
C GLU A 362 -10.32 -41.42 26.54
N LYS A 363 -9.63 -42.56 26.39
CA LYS A 363 -10.14 -43.96 26.32
C LYS A 363 -10.79 -44.35 24.95
N THR A 364 -10.61 -45.57 24.40
CA THR A 364 -10.32 -46.89 25.03
C THR A 364 -9.29 -47.75 24.26
N THR A 365 -8.78 -48.78 24.94
CA THR A 365 -7.63 -49.63 24.56
C THR A 365 -7.87 -50.79 23.57
N SER A 366 -6.77 -51.29 22.97
CA SER A 366 -6.53 -52.65 22.42
C SER A 366 -7.07 -52.98 21.00
N THR A 367 -6.42 -53.78 20.13
CA THR A 367 -5.21 -54.64 20.30
C THR A 367 -4.43 -54.88 18.98
N THR A 368 -3.10 -54.65 19.01
CA THR A 368 -1.99 -55.40 18.37
C THR A 368 -2.04 -56.00 16.93
N THR A 369 -1.07 -55.52 16.11
CA THR A 369 0.00 -56.28 15.38
C THR A 369 -0.16 -56.88 13.96
N ASN A 370 0.91 -56.63 13.18
CA ASN A 370 1.51 -57.41 12.05
C ASN A 370 0.79 -57.48 10.67
N GLY A 371 1.46 -57.28 9.52
CA GLY A 371 2.80 -56.72 9.27
C GLY A 371 3.55 -57.26 8.03
N LYS A 372 4.51 -56.46 7.53
CA LYS A 372 5.70 -56.80 6.68
C LYS A 372 5.54 -57.18 5.17
N ARG A 373 6.27 -56.38 4.34
CA ARG A 373 7.25 -56.80 3.27
C ARG A 373 6.72 -57.38 1.94
N GLU A 374 7.44 -57.33 0.79
CA GLU A 374 8.60 -56.55 0.25
C GLU A 374 8.67 -56.79 -1.29
N ASN A 375 9.21 -55.84 -2.08
CA ASN A 375 9.84 -56.02 -3.43
C ASN A 375 8.98 -56.56 -4.62
N GLU A 376 9.27 -56.39 -5.93
CA GLU A 376 10.19 -55.53 -6.73
C GLU A 376 9.82 -55.57 -8.26
N SER A 377 10.40 -54.65 -9.06
CA SER A 377 10.79 -54.76 -10.50
C SER A 377 9.77 -54.62 -11.67
N GLY A 378 10.27 -54.09 -12.82
CA GLY A 378 9.59 -53.89 -14.14
C GLY A 378 9.14 -52.43 -14.37
N SER A 379 9.66 -51.59 -15.30
CA SER A 379 10.30 -51.78 -16.63
C SER A 379 9.30 -52.28 -17.70
N ASP A 380 9.15 -51.72 -18.91
CA ASP A 380 9.73 -50.58 -19.67
C ASP A 380 8.63 -50.00 -20.62
N ASP A 381 8.45 -48.69 -20.84
CA ASP A 381 9.09 -47.75 -21.82
C ASP A 381 8.46 -47.71 -23.26
N ASN A 382 8.45 -46.52 -23.89
CA ASN A 382 8.11 -46.20 -25.31
C ASN A 382 6.65 -46.46 -25.84
N SER A 383 6.13 -45.74 -26.86
CA SER A 383 6.55 -44.52 -27.58
C SER A 383 5.42 -43.94 -28.49
N ASP A 384 5.31 -42.61 -28.53
CA ASP A 384 5.19 -41.68 -29.69
C ASP A 384 4.11 -41.74 -30.80
N GLU A 385 3.94 -40.55 -31.41
CA GLU A 385 3.33 -40.15 -32.70
C GLU A 385 1.82 -40.45 -32.92
N GLU A 386 0.92 -39.47 -32.91
CA GLU A 386 0.71 -38.33 -33.85
C GLU A 386 0.03 -38.71 -35.19
N ILE A 387 -1.09 -38.03 -35.49
CA ILE A 387 -1.38 -37.28 -36.74
C ILE A 387 -2.78 -36.60 -36.63
N GLU A 388 -2.95 -35.52 -37.38
CA GLU A 388 -4.15 -34.66 -37.49
C GLU A 388 -5.35 -35.42 -38.14
N GLU A 389 -6.62 -34.99 -38.11
CA GLU A 389 -7.17 -33.81 -38.78
C GLU A 389 -8.64 -33.51 -38.40
N SER A 390 -9.03 -32.24 -38.57
CA SER A 390 -10.33 -31.76 -39.12
C SER A 390 -11.66 -31.78 -38.30
N SER A 391 -12.23 -30.57 -38.21
CA SER A 391 -13.63 -30.17 -38.47
C SER A 391 -14.84 -30.85 -37.78
N GLU A 392 -15.50 -30.04 -36.94
CA GLU A 392 -16.91 -29.59 -37.06
C GLU A 392 -18.09 -30.59 -37.02
N GLU A 393 -19.08 -30.23 -36.18
CA GLU A 393 -20.55 -30.26 -36.39
C GLU A 393 -21.27 -31.58 -36.86
N GLU A 394 -22.49 -31.93 -36.43
CA GLU A 394 -23.53 -31.21 -35.69
C GLU A 394 -24.55 -32.21 -35.06
N GLN A 395 -25.63 -31.69 -34.45
CA GLN A 395 -26.92 -32.38 -34.21
C GLN A 395 -26.97 -33.57 -33.21
N LYS A 396 -27.44 -33.37 -31.96
CA LYS A 396 -28.83 -33.06 -31.49
C LYS A 396 -29.76 -34.30 -31.37
N GLN A 397 -30.62 -34.26 -30.33
CA GLN A 397 -31.79 -35.15 -30.05
C GLN A 397 -31.45 -36.51 -29.40
N LYS A 398 -32.31 -37.15 -28.55
CA LYS A 398 -33.72 -36.86 -28.17
C LYS A 398 -34.11 -37.39 -26.76
N ARG A 399 -34.43 -36.46 -25.85
CA ARG A 399 -35.54 -36.49 -24.84
C ARG A 399 -36.11 -37.83 -24.28
N LYS A 400 -36.05 -37.94 -22.94
CA LYS A 400 -37.14 -38.36 -21.99
C LYS A 400 -37.63 -39.83 -22.05
N LYS A 401 -37.77 -40.53 -20.92
CA LYS A 401 -38.88 -40.33 -19.94
C LYS A 401 -38.74 -41.20 -18.65
N ARG A 402 -39.04 -40.59 -17.48
CA ARG A 402 -39.96 -41.05 -16.37
C ARG A 402 -39.68 -42.41 -15.66
N LYS A 403 -40.02 -42.64 -14.38
CA LYS A 403 -40.74 -41.85 -13.33
C LYS A 403 -40.51 -42.46 -11.91
N ARG A 404 -40.60 -41.62 -10.86
CA ARG A 404 -41.30 -41.76 -9.54
C ARG A 404 -41.64 -43.19 -9.02
N ASN A 405 -41.60 -43.49 -7.71
CA ASN A 405 -42.26 -42.81 -6.56
C ASN A 405 -41.94 -43.61 -5.25
N LYS A 406 -41.90 -43.14 -3.98
CA LYS A 406 -41.60 -41.87 -3.27
C LYS A 406 -41.69 -42.17 -1.73
N GLY A 407 -40.65 -41.95 -0.91
CA GLY A 407 -40.67 -42.24 0.56
C GLY A 407 -40.01 -41.17 1.44
N LYS A 408 -40.74 -40.64 2.42
CA LYS A 408 -40.34 -39.59 3.42
C LYS A 408 -39.21 -40.09 4.36
N GLN A 409 -38.36 -39.27 5.00
CA GLN A 409 -38.63 -38.12 5.90
C GLN A 409 -37.52 -37.02 5.87
N GLN A 410 -37.65 -35.99 6.72
CA GLN A 410 -36.79 -34.78 6.80
C GLN A 410 -35.76 -34.85 7.94
N LYS A 411 -34.58 -34.23 7.74
CA LYS A 411 -33.80 -33.48 8.76
C LYS A 411 -32.68 -32.68 8.08
N GLY A 412 -32.23 -31.60 8.73
CA GLY A 412 -30.93 -30.89 8.59
C GLY A 412 -30.36 -30.56 7.20
N HIS A 413 -29.99 -29.31 6.96
CA HIS A 413 -29.26 -28.93 5.74
C HIS A 413 -28.21 -27.85 6.04
N ASP A 414 -27.18 -28.23 6.80
CA ASP A 414 -26.02 -27.38 7.13
C ASP A 414 -24.73 -28.04 6.61
N SER A 415 -24.15 -27.45 5.56
CA SER A 415 -22.80 -27.74 5.06
C SER A 415 -22.41 -26.68 4.02
N CYS A 416 -21.99 -25.50 4.49
CA CYS A 416 -21.32 -24.54 3.61
C CYS A 416 -19.82 -24.89 3.59
N ASN A 417 -19.26 -25.18 2.41
CA ASN A 417 -17.86 -25.58 2.28
C ASN A 417 -16.94 -24.35 2.31
N CYS A 418 -16.79 -23.76 3.50
CA CYS A 418 -15.78 -22.73 3.74
C CYS A 418 -14.39 -23.40 3.80
N PHE A 419 -13.60 -23.24 2.74
CA PHE A 419 -12.20 -23.67 2.75
C PHE A 419 -11.39 -22.81 3.71
N TYR A 420 -10.48 -23.43 4.46
CA TYR A 420 -9.68 -22.73 5.48
C TYR A 420 -8.81 -21.63 4.87
N SER A 421 -8.92 -20.44 5.45
CA SER A 421 -8.15 -19.24 5.10
C SER A 421 -6.69 -19.37 5.53
N ALA A 422 -5.78 -18.85 4.72
CA ALA A 422 -4.34 -18.82 5.02
C ALA A 422 -3.91 -17.57 5.82
N LEU A 423 -4.87 -16.72 6.20
CA LEU A 423 -4.68 -15.82 7.35
C LEU A 423 -4.72 -16.66 8.61
N ALA A 424 -3.69 -16.56 9.47
CA ALA A 424 -3.87 -16.94 10.85
C ALA A 424 -5.02 -16.09 11.44
N LYS A 425 -5.92 -16.68 12.23
CA LYS A 425 -6.94 -15.92 12.98
C LYS A 425 -6.24 -15.16 14.12
N THR A 426 -5.60 -14.05 13.78
CA THR A 426 -4.59 -13.37 14.61
C THR A 426 -5.13 -12.81 15.92
N SER A 427 -6.43 -12.54 16.01
CA SER A 427 -7.08 -12.20 17.28
C SER A 427 -8.58 -12.53 17.29
N VAL A 428 -9.03 -13.13 18.40
CA VAL A 428 -10.46 -13.26 18.73
C VAL A 428 -10.84 -12.07 19.61
N PHE A 429 -11.91 -11.37 19.25
CA PHE A 429 -12.41 -10.27 20.08
C PHE A 429 -12.93 -10.78 21.43
N GLN A 430 -12.50 -10.14 22.51
CA GLN A 430 -13.05 -10.28 23.85
C GLN A 430 -13.23 -8.90 24.48
N ALA A 431 -14.38 -8.67 25.12
CA ALA A 431 -14.59 -7.48 25.94
C ALA A 431 -13.69 -7.53 27.18
N ALA A 432 -13.21 -6.37 27.63
CA ALA A 432 -12.32 -6.28 28.78
C ALA A 432 -13.01 -6.73 30.08
N THR A 433 -12.26 -7.40 30.95
CA THR A 433 -12.72 -7.87 32.27
C THR A 433 -11.84 -7.28 33.39
N ALA A 434 -12.26 -7.44 34.64
CA ALA A 434 -11.52 -7.00 35.83
C ALA A 434 -10.11 -7.63 35.98
N HIS A 435 -9.79 -8.68 35.21
CA HIS A 435 -8.49 -9.34 35.22
C HIS A 435 -7.52 -8.86 34.12
N GLY A 436 -8.00 -8.06 33.17
CA GLY A 436 -7.20 -7.54 32.06
C GLY A 436 -6.97 -8.54 30.92
N PRO A 437 -6.22 -8.13 29.87
CA PRO A 437 -5.91 -8.98 28.73
C PRO A 437 -4.85 -10.04 29.08
N ILE A 438 -4.97 -11.21 28.47
CA ILE A 438 -4.06 -12.34 28.70
C ILE A 438 -2.64 -12.03 28.17
N GLY A 439 -1.62 -12.57 28.84
CA GLY A 439 -0.22 -12.48 28.41
C GLY A 439 0.45 -11.12 28.67
N ILE A 440 1.41 -10.76 27.81
CA ILE A 440 2.32 -9.62 28.03
C ILE A 440 1.55 -8.29 28.16
N GLN A 441 0.41 -8.13 27.49
CA GLN A 441 -0.39 -6.90 27.56
C GLN A 441 -1.02 -6.66 28.93
N GLY A 442 -1.30 -7.70 29.73
CA GLY A 442 -1.83 -7.58 31.10
C GLY A 442 -0.76 -7.61 32.20
N TYR A 443 0.48 -8.00 31.87
CA TYR A 443 1.53 -8.22 32.87
C TYR A 443 2.07 -6.91 33.46
N MET A 444 2.00 -6.77 34.79
CA MET A 444 2.42 -5.57 35.53
C MET A 444 3.66 -5.86 36.38
N ASP A 445 4.83 -5.42 35.90
CA ASP A 445 6.10 -5.51 36.61
C ASP A 445 6.18 -4.57 37.84
N GLU A 446 7.17 -4.77 38.71
CA GLU A 446 7.29 -4.01 39.98
C GLU A 446 7.45 -2.49 39.75
N GLU A 447 8.14 -2.08 38.68
CA GLU A 447 8.28 -0.66 38.31
C GLU A 447 6.93 -0.06 37.87
N ALA A 448 6.15 -0.80 37.07
CA ALA A 448 4.82 -0.38 36.66
C ALA A 448 3.86 -0.26 37.86
N GLN A 449 3.94 -1.18 38.83
CA GLN A 449 3.16 -1.12 40.07
C GLN A 449 3.57 0.08 40.94
N ALA A 450 4.88 0.34 41.10
CA ALA A 450 5.39 1.48 41.84
C ALA A 450 4.98 2.82 41.20
N ALA A 451 5.05 2.94 39.87
CA ALA A 451 4.62 4.13 39.14
C ALA A 451 3.12 4.42 39.31
N ILE A 452 2.26 3.40 39.37
CA ILE A 452 0.83 3.56 39.68
C ILE A 452 0.63 4.04 41.12
N GLN A 453 1.33 3.45 42.09
CA GLN A 453 1.24 3.87 43.49
C GLN A 453 1.68 5.34 43.67
N GLU A 454 2.75 5.76 42.99
CA GLU A 454 3.18 7.16 43.00
C GLU A 454 2.13 8.09 42.38
N PHE A 455 1.62 7.77 41.18
CA PHE A 455 0.57 8.54 40.51
C PHE A 455 -0.69 8.69 41.39
N VAL A 456 -1.15 7.61 42.01
CA VAL A 456 -2.31 7.62 42.93
C VAL A 456 -2.02 8.48 44.17
N ALA A 457 -0.82 8.39 44.74
CA ALA A 457 -0.41 9.22 45.87
C ALA A 457 -0.34 10.72 45.51
N GLN A 458 0.19 11.05 44.33
CA GLN A 458 0.21 12.41 43.79
C GLN A 458 -1.21 12.94 43.61
N LYS A 459 -2.12 12.20 42.97
CA LYS A 459 -3.51 12.65 42.76
C LYS A 459 -4.30 12.81 44.07
N LYS A 460 -4.13 11.88 45.02
CA LYS A 460 -4.66 11.96 46.41
C LYS A 460 -4.06 13.10 47.25
N SER A 461 -3.00 13.76 46.78
CA SER A 461 -2.45 14.98 47.40
C SER A 461 -3.07 16.26 46.84
N LEU A 462 -3.58 16.24 45.60
CA LEU A 462 -4.24 17.37 44.94
C LEU A 462 -5.65 17.57 45.50
N HIS A 463 -6.51 16.54 45.48
CA HIS A 463 -7.89 16.65 45.98
C HIS A 463 -7.99 17.14 47.43
N ARG A 464 -7.02 16.79 48.30
CA ARG A 464 -6.97 17.24 49.70
C ARG A 464 -6.76 18.75 49.90
N LYS A 465 -6.60 19.54 48.83
CA LYS A 465 -6.63 21.01 48.85
C LYS A 465 -7.99 21.61 48.47
N GLU A 466 -8.90 20.80 47.91
CA GLU A 466 -10.16 21.27 47.30
C GLU A 466 -11.41 20.78 48.05
N GLU A 467 -11.25 19.93 49.08
CA GLU A 467 -12.32 19.48 49.98
C GLU A 467 -12.86 20.63 50.85
N SER A 468 -13.67 21.51 50.26
CA SER A 468 -14.37 22.61 50.94
C SER A 468 -15.78 22.90 50.38
N GLN A 469 -16.37 21.93 49.66
CA GLN A 469 -17.82 21.77 49.43
C GLN A 469 -18.11 20.41 48.76
N ARG A 470 -18.74 19.47 49.46
CA ARG A 470 -19.42 18.30 48.86
C ARG A 470 -20.82 18.15 49.48
N PHE A 471 -21.82 17.99 48.62
CA PHE A 471 -23.24 17.85 48.96
C PHE A 471 -23.65 16.36 49.06
N PRO A 472 -24.87 16.00 49.52
CA PRO A 472 -25.23 14.61 49.79
C PRO A 472 -25.12 13.67 48.58
N THR A 473 -24.51 12.51 48.80
CA THR A 473 -24.31 11.45 47.80
C THR A 473 -25.59 10.62 47.61
N SER A 474 -26.43 10.99 46.65
CA SER A 474 -27.62 10.21 46.26
C SER A 474 -28.04 10.41 44.79
N SER A 475 -27.08 10.46 43.87
CA SER A 475 -27.32 10.53 42.42
C SER A 475 -26.42 9.56 41.66
N LEU A 476 -26.95 8.94 40.61
CA LEU A 476 -26.22 8.01 39.72
C LEU A 476 -24.91 8.59 39.20
N TYR A 477 -24.94 9.86 38.78
CA TYR A 477 -23.73 10.59 38.40
C TYR A 477 -23.13 11.29 39.63
N THR A 478 -22.05 10.71 40.16
CA THR A 478 -21.12 11.40 41.06
C THR A 478 -20.23 12.35 40.23
N PRO A 479 -19.95 13.58 40.69
CA PRO A 479 -19.07 14.52 39.96
C PRO A 479 -17.69 13.93 39.66
N LEU A 480 -17.13 14.30 38.50
CA LEU A 480 -15.79 13.90 38.07
C LEU A 480 -14.81 15.06 38.30
N ASP A 481 -13.69 14.74 38.95
CA ASP A 481 -12.54 15.63 39.04
C ASP A 481 -11.73 15.57 37.72
N ASP A 482 -10.74 16.45 37.52
CA ASP A 482 -10.06 16.53 36.22
C ASP A 482 -9.28 15.24 35.88
N GLY A 483 -9.29 14.89 34.59
CA GLY A 483 -8.68 13.66 34.07
C GLY A 483 -9.40 12.36 34.47
N GLU A 484 -10.64 12.46 34.97
CA GLU A 484 -11.47 11.30 35.34
C GLU A 484 -12.59 11.02 34.34
N ILE A 485 -12.94 9.74 34.23
CA ILE A 485 -14.02 9.19 33.42
C ILE A 485 -14.79 8.16 34.26
N ARG A 486 -15.94 7.72 33.75
CA ARG A 486 -16.65 6.55 34.29
C ARG A 486 -16.48 5.36 33.34
N ILE A 487 -16.36 4.16 33.89
CA ILE A 487 -16.44 2.88 33.16
C ILE A 487 -17.68 2.14 33.65
N LEU A 488 -18.49 1.63 32.71
CA LEU A 488 -19.59 0.73 33.03
C LEU A 488 -19.03 -0.68 33.26
N GLU A 489 -19.22 -1.24 34.45
CA GLU A 489 -19.22 -2.69 34.62
C GLU A 489 -20.62 -3.20 34.28
N LEU A 490 -20.78 -3.88 33.16
CA LEU A 490 -22.03 -4.52 32.76
C LEU A 490 -22.08 -5.92 33.38
N HIS A 491 -23.08 -6.17 34.22
CA HIS A 491 -23.25 -7.45 34.91
C HIS A 491 -23.63 -8.57 33.94
N PRO A 492 -23.22 -9.83 34.21
CA PRO A 492 -23.60 -10.97 33.39
C PRO A 492 -25.10 -11.31 33.49
N GLY A 493 -25.64 -11.93 32.44
CA GLY A 493 -27.03 -12.39 32.38
C GLY A 493 -27.45 -12.87 30.98
N GLU A 494 -28.45 -13.75 30.92
CA GLU A 494 -28.93 -14.33 29.66
C GLU A 494 -29.50 -13.24 28.73
N HIS A 495 -29.62 -13.50 27.42
CA HIS A 495 -30.01 -12.48 26.43
C HIS A 495 -31.27 -11.67 26.80
N ASN A 496 -32.29 -12.31 27.40
CA ASN A 496 -33.55 -11.66 27.79
C ASN A 496 -33.51 -10.96 29.17
N ASP A 497 -32.44 -11.10 29.96
CA ASP A 497 -32.34 -10.46 31.27
C ASP A 497 -32.16 -8.93 31.14
N PRO A 498 -32.84 -8.13 31.98
CA PRO A 498 -32.71 -6.69 31.97
C PRO A 498 -31.28 -6.27 32.33
N PHE A 499 -30.75 -5.27 31.62
CA PHE A 499 -29.40 -4.78 31.88
C PHE A 499 -29.24 -4.24 33.30
N LYS A 500 -28.14 -4.63 33.93
CA LYS A 500 -27.66 -4.12 35.21
C LYS A 500 -26.18 -3.81 35.10
N GLY A 501 -25.71 -2.83 35.87
CA GLY A 501 -24.30 -2.54 35.97
C GLY A 501 -23.99 -1.53 37.05
N ASP A 502 -22.70 -1.21 37.17
CA ASP A 502 -22.15 -0.22 38.10
C ASP A 502 -21.23 0.76 37.35
N LEU A 503 -21.06 1.97 37.90
CA LEU A 503 -20.21 3.02 37.30
C LEU A 503 -18.95 3.26 38.13
N HIS A 504 -17.81 2.79 37.61
CA HIS A 504 -16.49 2.93 38.25
C HIS A 504 -15.82 4.24 37.83
N ILE A 505 -15.45 5.10 38.78
CA ILE A 505 -14.64 6.29 38.50
C ILE A 505 -13.16 5.91 38.41
N VAL A 506 -12.54 6.28 37.30
CA VAL A 506 -11.13 5.99 36.98
C VAL A 506 -10.49 7.18 36.27
N SER A 507 -9.17 7.28 36.35
CA SER A 507 -8.41 8.37 35.72
C SER A 507 -7.61 7.88 34.52
N VAL A 508 -7.64 8.65 33.42
CA VAL A 508 -6.93 8.37 32.16
C VAL A 508 -5.61 9.13 32.03
N ASP A 509 -5.21 9.91 33.03
CA ASP A 509 -3.97 10.70 32.97
C ASP A 509 -2.72 9.80 33.02
N PHE A 510 -2.76 8.70 33.78
CA PHE A 510 -1.61 7.83 34.04
C PHE A 510 -0.96 7.32 32.75
N SER A 511 0.34 7.60 32.60
CA SER A 511 1.21 7.07 31.56
C SER A 511 2.48 6.54 32.23
N HIS A 512 3.03 5.42 31.76
CA HIS A 512 4.29 4.91 32.32
C HIS A 512 5.46 5.88 32.07
N PRO A 513 6.45 5.96 32.99
CA PRO A 513 7.65 6.77 32.79
C PRO A 513 8.52 6.26 31.64
N LEU A 514 9.44 7.10 31.14
CA LEU A 514 10.50 6.66 30.22
C LEU A 514 11.38 5.62 30.92
N ARG A 515 11.58 4.47 30.27
CA ARG A 515 12.70 3.57 30.59
C ARG A 515 13.91 4.01 29.79
N ALA A 516 14.97 4.44 30.50
CA ALA A 516 16.28 4.69 29.91
C ALA A 516 17.08 3.38 29.81
N GLU A 517 17.64 3.07 28.64
CA GLU A 517 18.51 1.91 28.49
C GLU A 517 19.84 2.11 29.21
N LYS A 518 20.01 1.46 30.37
CA LYS A 518 21.32 1.32 31.02
C LYS A 518 22.17 0.29 30.30
N ASN A 519 22.61 0.59 29.09
CA ASN A 519 23.62 -0.20 28.40
C ASN A 519 24.97 -0.08 29.16
N PRO A 520 25.48 -1.14 29.81
CA PRO A 520 26.66 -1.02 30.68
C PRO A 520 27.98 -0.79 29.94
N SER A 521 27.98 -0.83 28.60
CA SER A 521 29.19 -0.84 27.77
C SER A 521 29.65 0.54 27.26
N TYR A 522 28.77 1.56 27.24
CA TYR A 522 29.09 2.89 26.72
C TYR A 522 28.55 4.03 27.61
N PRO A 523 29.40 4.74 28.37
CA PRO A 523 29.02 5.94 29.11
C PRO A 523 29.15 7.21 28.24
N SER A 524 28.45 7.27 27.11
CA SER A 524 28.20 8.54 26.39
C SER A 524 27.20 9.39 27.17
N LYS A 525 27.35 10.73 27.12
CA LYS A 525 26.71 11.63 28.10
C LYS A 525 25.54 12.48 27.57
N ASP A 526 25.30 12.44 26.27
CA ASP A 526 24.40 13.39 25.57
C ASP A 526 23.61 12.70 24.45
N GLN A 527 22.67 11.80 24.80
CA GLN A 527 21.45 11.44 24.04
C GLN A 527 20.72 10.25 24.73
N GLU A 528 19.72 10.55 25.57
CA GLU A 528 18.88 9.54 26.21
C GLU A 528 17.67 9.17 25.32
N SER A 529 17.87 8.25 24.36
CA SER A 529 16.76 7.57 23.70
C SER A 529 16.12 6.56 24.66
N GLY A 530 15.08 6.99 25.39
CA GLY A 530 14.29 6.13 26.27
C GLY A 530 12.91 5.80 25.69
N TYR A 531 12.40 4.60 25.97
CA TYR A 531 11.09 4.14 25.52
C TYR A 531 10.07 4.20 26.68
N THR A 532 8.90 4.81 26.44
CA THR A 532 7.75 4.74 27.35
C THR A 532 6.93 3.49 27.09
N ARG A 533 6.71 2.67 28.13
CA ARG A 533 5.74 1.57 28.06
C ARG A 533 4.34 2.15 27.78
N HIS A 534 3.62 1.52 26.85
CA HIS A 534 2.26 1.92 26.51
C HIS A 534 1.24 1.50 27.58
N THR A 535 0.35 2.43 27.95
CA THR A 535 -0.75 2.21 28.89
C THR A 535 -2.01 1.77 28.13
N ASN A 536 -2.65 0.69 28.59
CA ASN A 536 -3.85 0.05 28.00
C ASN A 536 -4.99 -0.11 29.04
N HIS A 537 -5.02 0.77 30.04
CA HIS A 537 -5.95 0.76 31.16
C HIS A 537 -6.07 2.16 31.76
N ALA A 538 -7.16 2.42 32.48
CA ALA A 538 -7.27 3.57 33.39
C ALA A 538 -6.86 3.17 34.82
N ILE A 539 -6.71 4.14 35.73
CA ILE A 539 -6.37 3.88 37.14
C ILE A 539 -7.52 4.25 38.06
N SER A 540 -7.98 3.30 38.88
CA SER A 540 -8.94 3.54 39.96
C SER A 540 -8.24 4.15 41.16
N ILE A 541 -8.53 5.42 41.46
CA ILE A 541 -7.94 6.16 42.58
C ILE A 541 -8.42 5.59 43.93
N SER A 542 -9.65 5.07 44.01
CA SER A 542 -10.22 4.47 45.22
C SER A 542 -9.61 3.11 45.56
N THR A 543 -9.37 2.25 44.57
CA THR A 543 -8.85 0.88 44.78
C THR A 543 -7.35 0.73 44.56
N GLU A 544 -6.67 1.77 44.05
CA GLU A 544 -5.24 1.82 43.72
C GLU A 544 -4.81 0.81 42.65
N LYS A 545 -5.73 0.43 41.75
CA LYS A 545 -5.54 -0.62 40.73
C LYS A 545 -5.77 -0.13 39.30
N PRO A 546 -5.16 -0.78 38.29
CA PRO A 546 -5.57 -0.64 36.91
C PRO A 546 -6.99 -1.15 36.69
N VAL A 547 -7.70 -0.53 35.77
CA VAL A 547 -9.02 -0.93 35.26
C VAL A 547 -8.93 -0.97 33.74
N TRP A 548 -8.96 -2.19 33.21
CA TRP A 548 -9.03 -2.45 31.78
C TRP A 548 -10.46 -2.26 31.28
N TYR A 549 -10.63 -1.68 30.09
CA TYR A 549 -11.94 -1.42 29.50
C TYR A 549 -11.92 -1.52 27.97
N THR A 550 -13.03 -1.92 27.39
CA THR A 550 -13.31 -1.83 25.95
C THR A 550 -14.00 -0.51 25.65
N ALA A 551 -13.51 0.26 24.69
CA ALA A 551 -14.25 1.42 24.19
C ALA A 551 -15.25 0.98 23.10
N LEU A 552 -16.49 1.47 23.18
CA LEU A 552 -17.49 1.25 22.14
C LEU A 552 -17.46 2.40 21.12
N SER A 553 -17.35 2.09 19.83
CA SER A 553 -17.56 3.03 18.73
C SER A 553 -18.85 2.64 18.00
N TYR A 554 -19.87 3.50 18.01
CA TYR A 554 -21.18 3.19 17.45
C TYR A 554 -21.97 4.43 17.03
N VAL A 555 -23.04 4.23 16.26
CA VAL A 555 -23.97 5.30 15.90
C VAL A 555 -25.22 5.21 16.78
N TRP A 556 -25.50 6.27 17.54
CA TRP A 556 -26.65 6.35 18.44
C TRP A 556 -28.02 6.11 17.76
N GLY A 557 -28.11 6.44 16.47
CA GLY A 557 -29.35 6.45 15.68
C GLY A 557 -30.16 7.72 15.92
N ALA A 558 -31.49 7.62 15.77
CA ALA A 558 -32.40 8.66 16.26
C ALA A 558 -32.36 8.69 17.81
N PRO A 559 -32.56 9.87 18.45
CA PRO A 559 -32.52 10.02 19.92
C PRO A 559 -33.80 9.48 20.59
N ILE A 560 -34.07 8.19 20.38
CA ILE A 560 -35.18 7.43 20.92
C ILE A 560 -34.62 6.59 22.07
N PHE A 561 -34.86 7.02 23.30
CA PHE A 561 -34.36 6.39 24.53
C PHE A 561 -35.44 5.47 25.12
N ASP A 562 -35.69 4.36 24.43
CA ASP A 562 -36.80 3.42 24.67
C ASP A 562 -36.41 2.17 25.48
N GLN A 563 -35.11 1.92 25.65
CA GLN A 563 -34.56 0.81 26.43
C GLN A 563 -33.95 1.34 27.75
N THR A 564 -33.76 0.49 28.76
CA THR A 564 -33.31 0.93 30.11
C THR A 564 -32.25 -0.02 30.69
N ILE A 565 -31.25 0.55 31.36
CA ILE A 565 -30.26 -0.14 32.20
C ILE A 565 -30.40 0.31 33.67
N GLY A 566 -30.36 -0.66 34.59
CA GLY A 566 -30.46 -0.43 36.03
C GLY A 566 -29.11 -0.37 36.75
N PHE A 567 -29.05 0.46 37.79
CA PHE A 567 -27.93 0.65 38.71
C PHE A 567 -28.46 0.62 40.15
N GLU A 568 -27.59 0.52 41.18
CA GLU A 568 -28.05 0.60 42.58
C GLU A 568 -28.72 1.96 42.90
N GLN A 569 -28.20 3.07 42.36
CA GLN A 569 -28.69 4.43 42.63
C GLN A 569 -29.68 4.98 41.59
N GLY A 570 -30.21 4.14 40.68
CA GLY A 570 -31.23 4.57 39.70
C GLY A 570 -31.27 3.73 38.42
N SER A 571 -31.77 4.33 37.34
CA SER A 571 -31.83 3.71 36.02
C SER A 571 -31.63 4.75 34.93
N LEU A 572 -30.90 4.39 33.87
CA LEU A 572 -30.67 5.23 32.69
C LEU A 572 -31.44 4.67 31.50
N ASN A 573 -32.11 5.54 30.74
CA ASN A 573 -32.66 5.14 29.44
C ASN A 573 -31.58 5.30 28.34
N ILE A 574 -31.52 4.32 27.46
CA ILE A 574 -30.53 4.19 26.37
C ILE A 574 -31.25 3.96 25.04
N THR A 575 -30.56 4.23 23.92
CA THR A 575 -31.13 4.00 22.60
C THR A 575 -31.12 2.51 22.23
N GLY A 576 -32.12 2.06 21.47
CA GLY A 576 -32.17 0.66 20.97
C GLY A 576 -30.89 0.20 20.26
N SER A 577 -30.17 1.10 19.57
CA SER A 577 -28.88 0.77 18.95
C SER A 577 -27.76 0.48 19.96
N LEU A 578 -27.81 1.08 21.15
CA LEU A 578 -26.89 0.76 22.25
C LEU A 578 -27.33 -0.53 22.96
N ALA A 579 -28.64 -0.71 23.19
CA ALA A 579 -29.16 -1.94 23.80
C ALA A 579 -28.78 -3.19 23.00
N SER A 580 -28.91 -3.16 21.68
CA SER A 580 -28.45 -4.23 20.77
C SER A 580 -26.94 -4.52 20.92
N ALA A 581 -26.09 -3.49 21.00
CA ALA A 581 -24.66 -3.66 21.28
C ALA A 581 -24.39 -4.27 22.67
N LEU A 582 -25.11 -3.84 23.71
CA LEU A 582 -24.98 -4.37 25.07
C LEU A 582 -25.44 -5.84 25.16
N HIS A 583 -26.50 -6.23 24.44
CA HIS A 583 -26.92 -7.64 24.34
C HIS A 583 -25.86 -8.54 23.69
N ARG A 584 -25.02 -7.97 22.82
CA ARG A 584 -23.93 -8.69 22.14
C ARG A 584 -22.64 -8.73 22.96
N LEU A 585 -22.33 -7.66 23.69
CA LEU A 585 -21.11 -7.54 24.51
C LEU A 585 -21.25 -8.17 25.91
N ARG A 586 -22.47 -8.37 26.43
CA ARG A 586 -22.70 -9.01 27.73
C ARG A 586 -22.28 -10.48 27.72
N SER A 587 -21.39 -10.84 28.64
CA SER A 587 -21.07 -12.24 28.94
C SER A 587 -22.16 -12.88 29.81
N ASN A 588 -22.33 -14.20 29.72
CA ASN A 588 -23.23 -14.96 30.59
C ASN A 588 -22.60 -15.28 31.96
N GLU A 589 -21.28 -15.10 32.11
CA GLU A 589 -20.51 -15.66 33.24
C GLU A 589 -19.81 -14.61 34.12
N HIS A 590 -19.39 -13.49 33.54
CA HIS A 590 -18.53 -12.50 34.18
C HIS A 590 -18.88 -11.07 33.77
N GLY A 591 -18.54 -10.09 34.63
CA GLY A 591 -18.73 -8.66 34.32
C GLY A 591 -17.78 -8.18 33.23
N VAL A 592 -18.28 -7.35 32.31
CA VAL A 592 -17.49 -6.74 31.22
C VAL A 592 -17.40 -5.22 31.40
N PHE A 593 -16.24 -4.66 31.16
CA PHE A 593 -15.89 -3.27 31.47
C PHE A 593 -15.86 -2.44 30.19
N LEU A 594 -16.83 -1.52 30.06
CA LEU A 594 -17.09 -0.77 28.83
C LEU A 594 -17.00 0.74 29.06
N TRP A 595 -16.36 1.47 28.14
CA TRP A 595 -16.55 2.91 28.01
C TRP A 595 -17.52 3.20 26.86
N ILE A 596 -18.60 3.94 27.17
CA ILE A 596 -19.71 4.23 26.25
C ILE A 596 -20.14 5.68 26.49
N ASP A 597 -20.05 6.54 25.48
CA ASP A 597 -20.33 7.98 25.60
C ASP A 597 -21.72 8.29 26.20
N GLN A 598 -22.76 7.56 25.76
CA GLN A 598 -24.15 7.73 26.21
C GLN A 598 -24.40 7.36 27.68
N ILE A 599 -23.55 6.53 28.29
CA ILE A 599 -23.70 6.07 29.69
C ILE A 599 -22.67 6.74 30.61
N CYS A 600 -21.40 6.73 30.20
CA CYS A 600 -20.27 7.13 31.03
C CYS A 600 -20.20 8.66 31.25
N ILE A 601 -20.65 9.44 30.26
CA ILE A 601 -20.79 10.90 30.35
C ILE A 601 -22.23 11.23 30.74
N ASN A 602 -22.41 12.13 31.70
CA ASN A 602 -23.72 12.69 32.05
C ASN A 602 -24.23 13.59 30.90
N GLN A 603 -25.01 13.01 29.99
CA GLN A 603 -25.44 13.68 28.76
C GLN A 603 -26.32 14.91 28.97
N LEU A 604 -26.84 15.12 30.19
CA LEU A 604 -27.64 16.29 30.58
C LEU A 604 -26.79 17.44 31.18
N ASP A 605 -25.54 17.18 31.57
CA ASP A 605 -24.64 18.20 32.12
C ASP A 605 -23.66 18.71 31.05
N ILE A 606 -23.92 19.93 30.57
CA ILE A 606 -23.08 20.59 29.57
C ILE A 606 -21.67 20.88 30.10
N ALA A 607 -21.51 21.17 31.40
CA ALA A 607 -20.20 21.43 32.00
C ALA A 607 -19.37 20.14 32.10
N GLU A 608 -20.00 19.01 32.45
CA GLU A 608 -19.33 17.71 32.38
C GLU A 608 -18.96 17.34 30.94
N LYS A 609 -19.86 17.52 29.96
CA LYS A 609 -19.55 17.25 28.54
C LYS A 609 -18.36 18.07 28.03
N VAL A 610 -18.26 19.35 28.40
CA VAL A 610 -17.11 20.20 28.04
C VAL A 610 -15.80 19.73 28.67
N LYS A 611 -15.83 19.12 29.86
CA LYS A 611 -14.65 18.45 30.45
C LYS A 611 -14.31 17.10 29.78
N GLN A 612 -15.32 16.31 29.41
CA GLN A 612 -15.14 14.94 28.90
C GLN A 612 -14.71 14.89 27.42
N ILE A 613 -15.20 15.80 26.57
CA ILE A 613 -14.88 15.79 25.13
C ILE A 613 -13.37 15.90 24.84
N PRO A 614 -12.58 16.77 25.51
CA PRO A 614 -11.13 16.77 25.39
C PRO A 614 -10.44 15.44 25.76
N LEU A 615 -11.04 14.64 26.65
CA LEU A 615 -10.49 13.34 27.08
C LEU A 615 -10.70 12.22 26.05
N MET A 616 -11.55 12.41 25.02
CA MET A 616 -11.81 11.43 23.96
C MET A 616 -10.51 10.86 23.35
N GLY A 617 -9.46 11.68 23.23
CA GLY A 617 -8.17 11.22 22.74
C GLY A 617 -7.52 10.18 23.67
N ALA A 618 -7.43 10.49 24.96
CA ALA A 618 -6.85 9.60 25.96
C ALA A 618 -7.69 8.32 26.15
N ILE A 619 -9.03 8.44 26.07
CA ILE A 619 -9.97 7.33 26.25
C ILE A 619 -9.75 6.21 25.23
N TYR A 620 -9.70 6.53 23.93
CA TYR A 620 -9.51 5.49 22.90
C TYR A 620 -8.04 5.02 22.79
N THR A 621 -7.06 5.87 23.09
CA THR A 621 -5.64 5.47 23.13
C THR A 621 -5.28 4.55 24.31
N LYS A 622 -5.99 4.67 25.44
CA LYS A 622 -5.74 3.88 26.67
C LYS A 622 -6.78 2.77 26.93
N ALA A 623 -7.72 2.54 26.01
CA ALA A 623 -8.58 1.37 26.05
C ALA A 623 -7.77 0.08 25.83
N THR A 624 -8.23 -1.04 26.40
CA THR A 624 -7.66 -2.37 26.16
C THR A 624 -7.85 -2.79 24.71
N ASN A 625 -9.04 -2.49 24.17
CA ASN A 625 -9.41 -2.60 22.78
C ASN A 625 -10.62 -1.67 22.49
N THR A 626 -10.91 -1.44 21.22
CA THR A 626 -12.12 -0.75 20.76
C THR A 626 -12.90 -1.67 19.84
N ILE A 627 -14.23 -1.68 20.01
CA ILE A 627 -15.16 -2.42 19.15
C ILE A 627 -16.03 -1.44 18.37
N ILE A 628 -16.00 -1.54 17.04
CA ILE A 628 -16.88 -0.80 16.13
C ILE A 628 -18.16 -1.62 15.94
N TRP A 629 -19.28 -1.08 16.40
CA TRP A 629 -20.60 -1.69 16.23
C TRP A 629 -21.36 -1.02 15.08
N LEU A 630 -21.52 -1.75 13.96
CA LEU A 630 -22.27 -1.30 12.78
C LEU A 630 -23.79 -1.47 12.92
N GLY A 631 -24.27 -2.01 14.04
CA GLY A 631 -25.66 -2.32 14.29
C GLY A 631 -26.02 -3.78 14.00
N ASP A 632 -27.22 -4.15 14.44
CA ASP A 632 -27.78 -5.49 14.30
C ASP A 632 -28.07 -5.90 12.83
N ASP A 633 -28.52 -7.13 12.62
CA ASP A 633 -28.98 -7.60 11.32
C ASP A 633 -30.21 -8.54 11.39
N ASP A 634 -31.33 -8.12 10.80
CA ASP A 634 -32.56 -8.93 10.63
C ASP A 634 -32.38 -10.17 9.71
N SER A 635 -31.14 -10.46 9.29
CA SER A 635 -30.82 -11.33 8.16
C SER A 635 -29.35 -11.79 8.21
N PRO A 636 -28.97 -12.89 7.52
CA PRO A 636 -27.58 -13.36 7.46
C PRO A 636 -26.65 -12.48 6.61
N ASP A 637 -27.08 -11.26 6.25
CA ASP A 637 -26.38 -10.41 5.28
C ASP A 637 -24.98 -10.01 5.77
N SER A 638 -24.83 -9.65 7.05
CA SER A 638 -23.53 -9.26 7.61
C SER A 638 -22.50 -10.40 7.56
N SER A 639 -22.93 -11.65 7.81
CA SER A 639 -22.07 -12.84 7.62
C SER A 639 -21.74 -13.05 6.15
N LEU A 640 -22.75 -13.09 5.27
CA LEU A 640 -22.55 -13.23 3.81
C LEU A 640 -21.61 -12.15 3.23
N ALA A 641 -21.63 -10.95 3.80
CA ALA A 641 -20.73 -9.86 3.41
C ALA A 641 -19.29 -10.13 3.85
N PHE A 642 -19.07 -10.53 5.10
CA PHE A 642 -17.73 -10.83 5.62
C PHE A 642 -17.16 -12.09 4.93
N ASP A 643 -17.94 -13.16 4.81
CA ASP A 643 -17.57 -14.42 4.15
C ASP A 643 -17.14 -14.19 2.69
N LEU A 644 -17.89 -13.36 1.95
CA LEU A 644 -17.54 -13.01 0.57
C LEU A 644 -16.36 -12.02 0.50
N MET A 645 -16.23 -11.09 1.46
CA MET A 645 -15.07 -10.19 1.52
C MET A 645 -13.77 -10.96 1.75
N GLU A 646 -13.75 -11.91 2.69
CA GLU A 646 -12.62 -12.81 2.91
C GLU A 646 -12.37 -13.71 1.67
N THR A 647 -13.43 -14.27 1.07
CA THR A 647 -13.31 -15.11 -0.15
C THR A 647 -12.70 -14.34 -1.32
N VAL A 648 -13.10 -13.09 -1.54
CA VAL A 648 -12.54 -12.22 -2.58
C VAL A 648 -11.08 -11.89 -2.25
N TYR A 649 -10.77 -11.52 -1.00
CA TYR A 649 -9.41 -11.26 -0.57
C TYR A 649 -8.49 -12.47 -0.80
N ALA A 650 -8.84 -13.64 -0.27
CA ALA A 650 -8.04 -14.86 -0.37
C ALA A 650 -7.78 -15.30 -1.83
N ARG A 651 -8.75 -15.07 -2.73
CA ARG A 651 -8.63 -15.42 -4.16
C ARG A 651 -7.91 -14.35 -4.99
N LEU A 652 -7.97 -13.07 -4.60
CA LEU A 652 -7.32 -11.96 -5.32
C LEU A 652 -5.96 -11.53 -4.76
N GLN A 653 -5.52 -12.06 -3.61
CA GLN A 653 -4.16 -11.86 -3.11
C GLN A 653 -3.13 -11.98 -4.25
N GLY A 654 -2.30 -10.95 -4.46
CA GLY A 654 -1.28 -10.96 -5.52
C GLY A 654 -1.79 -11.02 -6.96
N SER A 655 -3.02 -10.55 -7.24
CA SER A 655 -3.60 -10.41 -8.59
C SER A 655 -3.93 -8.95 -8.91
N ASP A 656 -3.21 -8.37 -9.88
CA ASP A 656 -3.41 -7.00 -10.38
C ASP A 656 -4.47 -6.86 -11.48
N ALA A 657 -5.19 -7.93 -11.78
CA ALA A 657 -6.26 -7.88 -12.75
C ALA A 657 -7.43 -7.04 -12.21
N GLN A 658 -7.86 -6.04 -13.00
CA GLN A 658 -9.20 -5.47 -12.85
C GLN A 658 -10.22 -6.58 -13.12
N ILE A 659 -11.07 -6.86 -12.13
CA ILE A 659 -12.02 -7.97 -12.16
C ILE A 659 -13.38 -7.46 -12.63
N THR A 660 -13.93 -8.10 -13.67
CA THR A 660 -15.25 -7.78 -14.20
C THR A 660 -16.27 -8.86 -13.85
N PRO A 661 -17.59 -8.58 -13.93
CA PRO A 661 -18.63 -9.61 -13.84
C PRO A 661 -18.47 -10.81 -14.78
N ALA A 662 -17.71 -10.68 -15.87
CA ALA A 662 -17.40 -11.79 -16.79
C ALA A 662 -16.31 -12.72 -16.24
N ASP A 663 -15.52 -12.28 -15.26
CA ASP A 663 -14.49 -13.08 -14.59
C ASP A 663 -15.05 -13.90 -13.42
N PHE A 664 -16.28 -13.63 -12.96
CA PHE A 664 -16.79 -14.19 -11.71
C PHE A 664 -16.86 -15.72 -11.75
N GLU A 665 -17.41 -16.32 -12.82
CA GLU A 665 -17.45 -17.78 -13.00
C GLU A 665 -16.04 -18.40 -13.07
N ARG A 666 -15.09 -17.71 -13.71
CA ARG A 666 -13.68 -18.14 -13.82
C ARG A 666 -12.92 -18.08 -12.48
N LEU A 667 -13.36 -17.21 -11.57
CA LEU A 667 -12.81 -17.02 -10.23
C LEU A 667 -13.66 -17.68 -9.13
N ASP A 668 -14.66 -18.48 -9.53
CA ASP A 668 -15.64 -19.16 -8.68
C ASP A 668 -16.41 -18.20 -7.73
N PHE A 669 -16.49 -16.91 -8.08
CA PHE A 669 -17.24 -15.91 -7.31
C PHE A 669 -18.75 -16.04 -7.54
N PRO A 670 -19.58 -15.63 -6.56
CA PRO A 670 -21.03 -15.59 -6.73
C PRO A 670 -21.45 -14.76 -7.96
N PRO A 671 -22.50 -15.15 -8.69
CA PRO A 671 -22.97 -14.41 -9.88
C PRO A 671 -23.24 -12.92 -9.59
N ALA A 672 -23.18 -12.10 -10.63
CA ALA A 672 -23.28 -10.63 -10.51
C ALA A 672 -24.63 -10.06 -10.00
N LEU A 673 -25.60 -10.93 -9.71
CA LEU A 673 -26.88 -10.62 -9.06
C LEU A 673 -27.10 -11.46 -7.79
N ASP A 674 -26.04 -11.99 -7.19
CA ASP A 674 -26.12 -12.69 -5.90
C ASP A 674 -26.37 -11.72 -4.73
N ARG A 675 -27.07 -12.19 -3.70
CA ARG A 675 -27.37 -11.43 -2.50
C ARG A 675 -26.11 -11.04 -1.72
N ALA A 676 -25.06 -11.85 -1.73
CA ALA A 676 -23.83 -11.56 -1.00
C ALA A 676 -23.15 -10.26 -1.48
N TRP A 677 -23.17 -9.97 -2.78
CA TRP A 677 -22.71 -8.67 -3.31
C TRP A 677 -23.56 -7.50 -2.77
N TRP A 678 -24.89 -7.65 -2.77
CA TRP A 678 -25.77 -6.63 -2.20
C TRP A 678 -25.58 -6.47 -0.68
N ALA A 679 -25.24 -7.54 0.04
CA ALA A 679 -24.94 -7.49 1.46
C ALA A 679 -23.67 -6.67 1.74
N ILE A 680 -22.61 -6.80 0.93
CA ILE A 680 -21.41 -5.93 1.01
C ILE A 680 -21.78 -4.47 0.71
N ARG A 681 -22.63 -4.22 -0.31
CA ARG A 681 -23.12 -2.86 -0.61
C ARG A 681 -23.87 -2.27 0.60
N ARG A 682 -24.79 -3.02 1.21
CA ARG A 682 -25.53 -2.65 2.42
C ARG A 682 -24.60 -2.42 3.63
N LEU A 683 -23.54 -3.22 3.76
CA LEU A 683 -22.52 -3.06 4.81
C LEU A 683 -21.77 -1.72 4.65
N PHE A 684 -21.28 -1.41 3.45
CA PHE A 684 -20.59 -0.14 3.18
C PHE A 684 -21.50 1.09 3.19
N GLN A 685 -22.83 0.92 3.29
CA GLN A 685 -23.83 1.96 3.51
C GLN A 685 -24.18 2.17 5.00
N ARG A 686 -23.59 1.43 5.95
CA ARG A 686 -23.86 1.60 7.38
C ARG A 686 -23.44 3.02 7.84
N PRO A 687 -24.27 3.78 8.59
CA PRO A 687 -23.99 5.19 8.94
C PRO A 687 -22.70 5.46 9.72
N TRP A 688 -22.06 4.44 10.31
CA TRP A 688 -20.77 4.60 11.00
C TRP A 688 -19.69 5.17 10.08
N PHE A 689 -19.68 4.75 8.80
CA PHE A 689 -18.76 5.22 7.76
C PHE A 689 -19.04 6.66 7.30
N THR A 690 -20.03 7.36 7.86
CA THR A 690 -20.32 8.77 7.54
C THR A 690 -20.12 9.72 8.71
N ARG A 691 -19.87 9.25 9.94
CA ARG A 691 -19.70 10.11 11.13
C ARG A 691 -18.23 10.57 11.24
N LEU A 692 -18.00 11.78 11.76
CA LEU A 692 -16.65 12.32 11.95
C LEU A 692 -15.93 11.71 13.16
N TRP A 693 -16.57 11.73 14.33
CA TRP A 693 -15.96 11.26 15.58
C TRP A 693 -15.43 9.83 15.51
N THR A 694 -16.12 8.95 14.77
CA THR A 694 -15.75 7.54 14.56
C THR A 694 -14.39 7.36 13.87
N ILE A 695 -13.91 8.38 13.14
CA ILE A 695 -12.55 8.41 12.59
C ILE A 695 -11.51 8.53 13.70
N GLN A 696 -11.68 9.45 14.65
CA GLN A 696 -10.77 9.59 15.80
C GLN A 696 -10.84 8.34 16.70
N GLU A 697 -12.04 7.81 16.93
CA GLU A 697 -12.28 6.59 17.72
C GLU A 697 -11.53 5.38 17.14
N ALA A 698 -11.55 5.22 15.80
CA ALA A 698 -10.82 4.17 15.10
C ALA A 698 -9.30 4.42 14.99
N PHE A 699 -8.89 5.65 14.65
CA PHE A 699 -7.48 6.02 14.47
C PHE A 699 -6.67 5.84 15.76
N LEU A 700 -7.22 6.27 16.91
CA LEU A 700 -6.50 6.26 18.18
C LEU A 700 -6.50 4.92 18.91
N SER A 701 -7.37 3.98 18.52
CA SER A 701 -7.41 2.65 19.11
C SER A 701 -6.23 1.79 18.66
N ARG A 702 -5.57 1.12 19.60
CA ARG A 702 -4.47 0.18 19.28
C ARG A 702 -5.04 -1.14 18.74
N ASN A 703 -5.72 -1.88 19.62
CA ASN A 703 -6.42 -3.11 19.28
C ASN A 703 -7.84 -2.75 18.81
N LEU A 704 -8.13 -2.84 17.52
CA LEU A 704 -9.41 -2.41 16.92
C LEU A 704 -10.12 -3.57 16.22
N PHE A 705 -11.42 -3.69 16.46
CA PHE A 705 -12.29 -4.73 15.89
C PHE A 705 -13.54 -4.10 15.29
N ILE A 706 -14.16 -4.80 14.33
CA ILE A 706 -15.40 -4.37 13.68
C ILE A 706 -16.43 -5.50 13.69
N GLU A 707 -17.67 -5.18 14.06
CA GLU A 707 -18.75 -6.14 14.21
C GLU A 707 -20.08 -5.63 13.63
N SER A 708 -20.82 -6.52 12.98
CA SER A 708 -22.14 -6.28 12.37
C SER A 708 -23.02 -7.51 12.58
N GLY A 709 -24.07 -7.38 13.40
CA GLY A 709 -24.89 -8.52 13.84
C GLY A 709 -24.07 -9.59 14.59
N HIS A 710 -23.74 -10.68 13.91
CA HIS A 710 -22.91 -11.77 14.44
C HIS A 710 -21.53 -11.89 13.76
N ALA A 711 -21.26 -11.13 12.70
CA ALA A 711 -20.00 -11.17 11.98
C ALA A 711 -19.00 -10.19 12.60
N VAL A 712 -17.81 -10.68 12.99
CA VAL A 712 -16.74 -9.91 13.62
C VAL A 712 -15.39 -10.17 12.94
N ALA A 713 -14.58 -9.13 12.80
CA ALA A 713 -13.23 -9.21 12.24
C ALA A 713 -12.29 -8.28 13.04
N CYS A 714 -10.98 -8.56 13.03
CA CYS A 714 -10.00 -7.56 13.42
C CYS A 714 -9.93 -6.47 12.33
N TRP A 715 -9.55 -5.25 12.72
CA TRP A 715 -9.55 -4.11 11.80
C TRP A 715 -8.59 -4.30 10.63
N ASP A 716 -7.40 -4.87 10.87
CA ASP A 716 -6.36 -4.97 9.85
C ASP A 716 -6.72 -6.00 8.75
N ASP A 717 -7.39 -7.10 9.12
CA ASP A 717 -8.01 -8.03 8.15
C ASP A 717 -9.10 -7.33 7.32
N PHE A 718 -10.04 -6.66 8.00
CA PHE A 718 -11.15 -5.97 7.33
C PHE A 718 -10.67 -4.83 6.41
N ALA A 719 -9.60 -4.14 6.79
CA ALA A 719 -8.94 -3.12 5.97
C ALA A 719 -8.20 -3.74 4.78
N ALA A 720 -7.54 -4.90 4.95
CA ALA A 720 -6.96 -5.63 3.83
C ALA A 720 -8.03 -6.08 2.82
N TRP A 721 -9.21 -6.53 3.29
CA TRP A 721 -10.35 -6.85 2.42
C TRP A 721 -10.84 -5.60 1.67
N CYS A 722 -11.03 -4.47 2.37
CA CYS A 722 -11.44 -3.18 1.76
C CYS A 722 -10.42 -2.64 0.74
N TYR A 723 -9.12 -2.87 0.97
CA TYR A 723 -8.06 -2.51 0.03
C TYR A 723 -8.14 -3.33 -1.25
N TYR A 724 -8.23 -4.67 -1.16
CA TYR A 724 -8.36 -5.53 -2.34
C TYR A 724 -9.67 -5.30 -3.12
N PHE A 725 -10.76 -4.90 -2.46
CA PHE A 725 -11.99 -4.46 -3.13
C PHE A 725 -11.79 -3.19 -3.96
N HIS A 726 -10.96 -2.24 -3.50
CA HIS A 726 -10.62 -1.04 -4.26
C HIS A 726 -9.71 -1.40 -5.45
N GLU A 727 -8.56 -2.04 -5.21
CA GLU A 727 -7.55 -2.30 -6.24
C GLU A 727 -8.04 -3.23 -7.37
N SER A 728 -8.90 -4.21 -7.05
CA SER A 728 -9.50 -5.10 -8.06
C SER A 728 -10.56 -4.45 -8.95
N GLY A 729 -10.97 -3.22 -8.66
CA GLY A 729 -12.10 -2.54 -9.33
C GLY A 729 -13.49 -3.01 -8.87
N LEU A 730 -13.58 -4.05 -8.02
CA LEU A 730 -14.85 -4.59 -7.52
C LEU A 730 -15.66 -3.55 -6.75
N LEU A 731 -15.02 -2.65 -5.98
CA LEU A 731 -15.68 -1.56 -5.28
C LEU A 731 -16.32 -0.55 -6.25
N GLN A 732 -15.66 -0.24 -7.36
CA GLN A 732 -16.17 0.69 -8.38
C GLN A 732 -17.37 0.09 -9.13
N TRP A 733 -17.30 -1.20 -9.49
CA TRP A 733 -18.44 -1.95 -10.01
C TRP A 733 -19.59 -2.00 -9.00
N LEU A 734 -19.32 -2.39 -7.75
CA LEU A 734 -20.33 -2.55 -6.70
C LEU A 734 -21.02 -1.22 -6.36
N THR A 735 -20.29 -0.10 -6.43
CA THR A 735 -20.80 1.26 -6.21
C THR A 735 -21.73 1.70 -7.35
N THR A 736 -21.39 1.38 -8.60
CA THR A 736 -22.16 1.79 -9.79
C THR A 736 -23.29 0.81 -10.18
N ASN A 737 -23.31 -0.42 -9.65
CA ASN A 737 -24.32 -1.43 -9.98
C ASN A 737 -25.66 -1.22 -9.23
N GLU A 738 -26.50 -0.32 -9.76
CA GLU A 738 -27.87 -0.08 -9.28
C GLU A 738 -28.86 -1.25 -9.53
N VAL A 739 -28.44 -2.38 -10.12
CA VAL A 739 -29.34 -3.52 -10.33
C VAL A 739 -29.56 -4.29 -9.03
N LEU A 740 -28.52 -4.39 -8.18
CA LEU A 740 -28.59 -5.06 -6.88
C LEU A 740 -29.63 -4.42 -5.95
N ASP A 741 -29.68 -3.08 -5.92
CA ASP A 741 -30.69 -2.37 -5.11
C ASP A 741 -32.12 -2.58 -5.64
N ARG A 742 -32.29 -2.71 -6.96
CA ARG A 742 -33.61 -2.97 -7.57
C ARG A 742 -34.15 -4.38 -7.29
N GLU A 743 -33.27 -5.35 -7.09
CA GLU A 743 -33.64 -6.75 -6.79
C GLU A 743 -33.83 -6.98 -5.28
N PHE A 744 -32.94 -6.43 -4.43
CA PHE A 744 -32.86 -6.80 -3.02
C PHE A 744 -33.24 -5.71 -2.00
N ALA A 745 -33.26 -4.43 -2.37
CA ALA A 745 -33.59 -3.39 -1.40
C ALA A 745 -35.09 -3.38 -1.06
N LYS A 746 -35.39 -3.39 0.24
CA LYS A 746 -36.73 -3.05 0.74
C LYS A 746 -37.03 -1.60 0.32
N PRO A 747 -38.27 -1.23 -0.06
CA PRO A 747 -38.61 0.16 -0.36
C PRO A 747 -38.48 1.02 0.91
N LEU A 748 -37.41 1.82 0.97
CA LEU A 748 -37.08 2.68 2.10
C LEU A 748 -37.87 3.99 2.08
N THR A 749 -38.14 4.55 3.26
CA THR A 749 -38.71 5.90 3.44
C THR A 749 -37.67 7.02 3.33
N ALA A 750 -36.39 6.68 3.26
CA ALA A 750 -35.27 7.59 3.09
C ALA A 750 -34.33 7.08 1.97
N THR A 751 -33.63 7.99 1.30
CA THR A 751 -32.61 7.63 0.31
C THR A 751 -31.45 6.89 1.00
N PRO A 752 -30.97 5.75 0.46
CA PRO A 752 -29.81 5.05 1.00
C PRO A 752 -28.55 5.91 0.88
N LEU A 753 -27.60 5.70 1.79
CA LEU A 753 -26.27 6.32 1.73
C LEU A 753 -25.46 5.76 0.53
N PRO A 754 -24.42 6.46 0.07
CA PRO A 754 -23.44 5.86 -0.84
C PRO A 754 -22.67 4.72 -0.14
N PRO A 755 -22.28 3.64 -0.83
CA PRO A 755 -21.53 2.52 -0.26
C PRO A 755 -20.03 2.86 -0.07
N GLN A 756 -19.74 3.93 0.66
CA GLN A 756 -18.39 4.49 0.80
C GLN A 756 -17.49 3.78 1.82
N GLY A 757 -18.02 2.80 2.57
CA GLY A 757 -17.35 2.15 3.70
C GLY A 757 -15.92 1.68 3.41
N ALA A 758 -15.66 0.97 2.31
CA ALA A 758 -14.32 0.52 1.96
C ALA A 758 -13.33 1.69 1.75
N THR A 759 -13.74 2.77 1.08
CA THR A 759 -12.90 3.97 0.90
C THR A 759 -12.57 4.64 2.24
N VAL A 760 -13.55 4.66 3.16
CA VAL A 760 -13.41 5.21 4.51
C VAL A 760 -12.44 4.37 5.35
N VAL A 761 -12.57 3.04 5.33
CA VAL A 761 -11.66 2.10 6.00
C VAL A 761 -10.24 2.25 5.45
N ASN A 762 -10.07 2.30 4.13
CA ASN A 762 -8.76 2.47 3.48
C ASN A 762 -8.11 3.81 3.86
N SER A 763 -8.88 4.90 3.98
CA SER A 763 -8.39 6.20 4.46
C SER A 763 -7.95 6.14 5.93
N ILE A 764 -8.79 5.57 6.81
CA ILE A 764 -8.49 5.44 8.24
C ILE A 764 -7.25 4.55 8.45
N GLN A 765 -7.08 3.49 7.65
CA GLN A 765 -5.92 2.61 7.73
C GLN A 765 -4.64 3.27 7.20
N ALA A 766 -4.73 4.07 6.13
CA ALA A 766 -3.59 4.86 5.66
C ALA A 766 -3.13 5.87 6.74
N ASP A 767 -4.08 6.58 7.36
CA ASP A 767 -3.79 7.52 8.45
C ASP A 767 -3.19 6.77 9.67
N ARG A 768 -3.75 5.61 10.07
CA ARG A 768 -3.20 4.75 11.15
C ARG A 768 -1.77 4.31 10.89
N ILE A 769 -1.46 3.82 9.69
CA ILE A 769 -0.10 3.42 9.30
C ILE A 769 0.86 4.62 9.35
N HIS A 770 0.40 5.82 8.97
CA HIS A 770 1.20 7.03 9.07
C HIS A 770 1.52 7.40 10.54
N GLY A 771 0.49 7.39 11.40
CA GLY A 771 0.64 7.66 12.84
C GLY A 771 1.44 6.61 13.61
N LEU A 772 1.64 5.41 13.05
CA LEU A 772 2.53 4.37 13.60
C LEU A 772 3.98 4.46 13.09
N THR A 773 4.22 5.15 11.97
CA THR A 773 5.54 5.24 11.33
C THR A 773 6.26 6.56 11.57
N LEU A 774 5.56 7.61 12.02
CA LEU A 774 6.14 8.90 12.41
C LEU A 774 6.19 9.11 13.93
N VAL A 775 7.23 9.80 14.39
CA VAL A 775 7.44 10.16 15.81
C VAL A 775 6.60 11.40 16.23
N GLN A 776 6.02 12.11 15.26
CA GLN A 776 5.26 13.34 15.46
C GLN A 776 3.82 13.17 14.95
N LYS A 777 2.90 13.96 15.50
CA LYS A 777 1.51 14.02 15.02
C LYS A 777 1.44 14.72 13.67
N GLU A 778 0.38 14.40 12.92
CA GLU A 778 0.13 14.97 11.61
C GLU A 778 -0.35 16.43 11.67
N TYR A 779 -0.11 17.20 10.61
CA TYR A 779 -0.58 18.58 10.49
C TYR A 779 -2.12 18.61 10.45
N LEU A 780 -2.72 19.54 11.22
CA LEU A 780 -4.17 19.68 11.31
C LEU A 780 -4.86 19.83 9.95
N LEU A 781 -4.27 20.56 9.01
CA LEU A 781 -4.82 20.71 7.65
C LEU A 781 -4.96 19.37 6.91
N ASN A 782 -3.98 18.48 7.04
CA ASN A 782 -3.98 17.19 6.34
C ASN A 782 -5.12 16.30 6.84
N ILE A 783 -5.33 16.23 8.16
CA ILE A 783 -6.47 15.51 8.74
C ILE A 783 -7.81 16.21 8.40
N LEU A 784 -7.87 17.55 8.40
CA LEU A 784 -9.08 18.28 8.01
C LEU A 784 -9.51 18.02 6.56
N VAL A 785 -8.57 17.75 5.65
CA VAL A 785 -8.90 17.38 4.27
C VAL A 785 -9.21 15.89 4.13
N SER A 786 -8.44 14.98 4.74
CA SER A 786 -8.74 13.53 4.67
C SER A 786 -10.14 13.24 5.24
N THR A 787 -10.52 13.90 6.34
CA THR A 787 -11.81 13.71 7.00
C THR A 787 -12.96 14.58 6.47
N ARG A 788 -12.75 15.48 5.49
CA ARG A 788 -13.76 16.49 5.09
C ARG A 788 -15.10 15.90 4.64
N TYR A 789 -15.11 14.69 4.09
CA TYR A 789 -16.31 13.97 3.68
C TYR A 789 -17.23 13.63 4.86
N ALA A 790 -16.69 13.49 6.07
CA ALA A 790 -17.39 12.97 7.22
C ALA A 790 -18.33 14.01 7.84
N GLN A 791 -19.51 13.56 8.24
CA GLN A 791 -20.61 14.36 8.75
C GLN A 791 -20.47 14.57 10.26
N ALA A 792 -20.85 15.77 10.70
CA ALA A 792 -20.93 16.14 12.11
C ALA A 792 -22.27 16.85 12.37
N THR A 793 -22.89 16.55 13.52
CA THR A 793 -24.18 17.15 13.90
C THR A 793 -24.02 18.59 14.39
N GLU A 794 -22.93 18.88 15.09
CA GLU A 794 -22.49 20.23 15.45
C GLU A 794 -21.36 20.65 14.49
N PRO A 795 -21.52 21.71 13.69
CA PRO A 795 -20.49 22.15 12.74
C PRO A 795 -19.10 22.40 13.36
N LYS A 796 -19.01 22.86 14.62
CA LYS A 796 -17.71 23.02 15.33
C LYS A 796 -16.92 21.72 15.45
N ASP A 797 -17.59 20.56 15.53
CA ASP A 797 -16.92 19.26 15.64
C ASP A 797 -16.03 18.97 14.43
N LYS A 798 -16.27 19.58 13.27
CA LYS A 798 -15.38 19.51 12.09
C LYS A 798 -13.93 19.89 12.39
N ILE A 799 -13.68 20.68 13.45
CA ILE A 799 -12.33 20.89 14.00
C ILE A 799 -12.12 20.02 15.25
N PHE A 800 -13.07 20.03 16.20
CA PHE A 800 -12.84 19.43 17.52
C PHE A 800 -12.69 17.89 17.48
N GLY A 801 -13.42 17.21 16.60
CA GLY A 801 -13.40 15.75 16.41
C GLY A 801 -12.20 15.18 15.66
N VAL A 802 -11.20 16.01 15.36
CA VAL A 802 -9.90 15.58 14.80
C VAL A 802 -8.69 16.02 15.64
N LEU A 803 -8.90 16.78 16.73
CA LEU A 803 -7.80 17.26 17.60
C LEU A 803 -7.04 16.13 18.31
N GLY A 804 -7.66 14.95 18.46
CA GLY A 804 -6.96 13.76 18.93
C GLY A 804 -5.86 13.30 17.98
N MET A 805 -6.08 13.44 16.67
CA MET A 805 -5.21 12.91 15.59
C MET A 805 -4.08 13.88 15.24
N ALA A 806 -4.36 15.18 15.20
CA ALA A 806 -3.43 16.22 14.75
C ALA A 806 -2.62 16.90 15.88
N GLU A 807 -1.55 17.59 15.52
CA GLU A 807 -0.95 18.62 16.39
C GLU A 807 -1.78 19.91 16.34
N SER A 808 -2.20 20.40 17.51
CA SER A 808 -3.05 21.60 17.63
C SER A 808 -3.06 22.17 19.04
N THR A 809 -3.13 23.50 19.15
CA THR A 809 -3.32 24.24 20.40
C THR A 809 -4.77 24.70 20.61
N ILE A 810 -5.71 24.23 19.79
CA ILE A 810 -7.12 24.63 19.84
C ILE A 810 -7.82 23.89 20.98
N ILE A 811 -8.46 24.64 21.88
CA ILE A 811 -9.30 24.11 22.96
C ILE A 811 -10.77 24.11 22.48
N PRO A 812 -11.53 23.00 22.64
CA PRO A 812 -12.95 22.96 22.30
C PRO A 812 -13.79 24.01 23.04
N ASP A 813 -14.60 24.76 22.30
CA ASP A 813 -15.50 25.80 22.83
C ASP A 813 -16.90 25.68 22.22
N TYR A 814 -17.80 25.07 22.98
CA TYR A 814 -19.21 24.88 22.61
C TYR A 814 -20.11 26.07 22.98
N SER A 815 -19.56 27.20 23.47
CA SER A 815 -20.36 28.39 23.79
C SER A 815 -21.20 28.86 22.59
N PRO A 816 -22.49 29.19 22.77
CA PRO A 816 -23.34 29.72 21.70
C PRO A 816 -22.91 31.12 21.22
N THR A 817 -21.97 31.78 21.92
CA THR A 817 -21.41 33.08 21.50
C THR A 817 -20.32 32.97 20.43
N VAL A 818 -19.74 31.78 20.22
CA VAL A 818 -18.64 31.55 19.28
C VAL A 818 -19.18 30.74 18.10
N SER A 819 -19.09 31.27 16.89
CA SER A 819 -19.55 30.59 15.67
C SER A 819 -18.56 29.51 15.21
N ALA A 820 -19.05 28.53 14.45
CA ALA A 820 -18.17 27.55 13.78
C ALA A 820 -17.17 28.23 12.82
N ARG A 821 -17.55 29.37 12.20
CA ARG A 821 -16.65 30.14 11.32
C ARG A 821 -15.44 30.72 12.06
N GLU A 822 -15.60 31.15 13.32
CA GLU A 822 -14.49 31.57 14.18
C GLU A 822 -13.59 30.40 14.58
N ILE A 823 -14.16 29.21 14.82
CA ILE A 823 -13.37 28.00 15.09
C ILE A 823 -12.57 27.59 13.84
N TYR A 824 -13.16 27.69 12.65
CA TYR A 824 -12.47 27.45 11.39
C TYR A 824 -11.37 28.51 11.13
N HIS A 825 -11.62 29.78 11.47
CA HIS A 825 -10.63 30.86 11.39
C HIS A 825 -9.43 30.58 12.31
N LYS A 826 -9.68 30.24 13.57
CA LYS A 826 -8.63 29.82 14.53
C LYS A 826 -7.84 28.62 13.99
N ALA A 827 -8.50 27.62 13.41
CA ALA A 827 -7.85 26.45 12.81
C ALA A 827 -7.01 26.81 11.57
N CYS A 828 -7.41 27.79 10.77
CA CYS A 828 -6.59 28.29 9.66
C CYS A 828 -5.33 29.00 10.17
N LEU A 829 -5.46 29.81 11.24
CA LEU A 829 -4.34 30.58 11.79
C LEU A 829 -3.21 29.72 12.39
N THR A 830 -3.49 28.51 12.89
CA THR A 830 -2.43 27.59 13.37
C THR A 830 -1.63 26.95 12.22
N GLN A 831 -2.07 27.06 10.98
CA GLN A 831 -1.44 26.45 9.80
C GLN A 831 -0.60 27.44 8.98
N LEU A 832 -0.72 28.74 9.27
CA LEU A 832 0.01 29.80 8.58
C LEU A 832 1.36 30.13 9.29
N PRO A 833 2.43 30.44 8.54
CA PRO A 833 2.53 30.46 7.07
C PRO A 833 2.75 29.08 6.42
N GLY A 834 2.97 28.02 7.21
CA GLY A 834 3.58 26.75 6.77
C GLY A 834 2.88 26.05 5.61
N THR A 835 1.55 25.93 5.65
CA THR A 835 0.74 25.24 4.61
C THR A 835 -0.27 26.18 3.96
N MET A 836 0.17 27.42 3.71
CA MET A 836 -0.70 28.50 3.22
C MET A 836 -1.36 28.19 1.88
N TYR A 837 -0.63 27.71 0.87
CA TYR A 837 -1.24 27.50 -0.46
C TYR A 837 -2.11 26.26 -0.51
N GLU A 838 -1.79 25.26 0.30
CA GLU A 838 -2.59 24.06 0.57
C GLU A 838 -3.92 24.46 1.24
N LEU A 839 -3.89 25.38 2.22
CA LEU A 839 -5.09 25.91 2.86
C LEU A 839 -5.99 26.67 1.86
N LEU A 840 -5.42 27.55 1.03
CA LEU A 840 -6.17 28.25 -0.02
C LEU A 840 -6.70 27.29 -1.09
N SER A 841 -5.99 26.17 -1.33
CA SER A 841 -6.44 25.10 -2.22
C SER A 841 -7.64 24.32 -1.69
N CYS A 842 -8.10 24.58 -0.46
CA CYS A 842 -9.29 23.98 0.15
C CYS A 842 -10.57 24.83 0.00
N ILE A 843 -10.48 26.01 -0.63
CA ILE A 843 -11.64 26.85 -0.99
C ILE A 843 -12.44 26.17 -2.11
N ASP A 844 -13.73 25.96 -1.87
CA ASP A 844 -14.62 25.17 -2.74
C ASP A 844 -16.10 25.59 -2.56
N HIS A 845 -16.37 26.90 -2.54
CA HIS A 845 -17.70 27.47 -2.26
C HIS A 845 -18.43 27.89 -3.55
N ASP A 846 -19.77 27.91 -3.49
CA ASP A 846 -20.62 28.45 -4.57
C ASP A 846 -20.56 29.98 -4.63
N ALA A 847 -20.42 30.62 -3.45
CA ALA A 847 -20.23 32.05 -3.26
C ALA A 847 -19.28 32.29 -2.07
N PRO A 848 -18.44 33.36 -2.07
CA PRO A 848 -17.43 33.56 -1.04
C PRO A 848 -17.99 33.81 0.37
N LEU A 849 -17.74 32.85 1.28
CA LEU A 849 -18.03 32.99 2.70
C LEU A 849 -16.94 33.80 3.39
N GLN A 850 -17.30 34.66 4.32
CA GLN A 850 -16.39 35.69 4.85
C GLN A 850 -15.66 35.25 6.13
N PRO A 851 -14.39 35.64 6.35
CA PRO A 851 -13.39 36.03 5.33
C PRO A 851 -13.19 34.96 4.24
N SER A 852 -13.00 35.40 3.00
CA SER A 852 -13.02 34.57 1.77
C SER A 852 -11.94 33.50 1.67
N TRP A 853 -10.80 33.69 2.34
CA TRP A 853 -9.65 32.78 2.33
C TRP A 853 -9.76 31.60 3.31
N ILE A 854 -10.88 31.47 4.04
CA ILE A 854 -11.09 30.42 5.05
C ILE A 854 -12.02 29.34 4.47
N PRO A 855 -11.59 28.05 4.39
CA PRO A 855 -12.45 26.96 3.94
C PRO A 855 -13.71 26.79 4.79
N ASP A 856 -14.76 26.22 4.21
CA ASP A 856 -15.91 25.73 4.99
C ASP A 856 -15.81 24.22 5.14
N TRP A 857 -15.44 23.79 6.35
CA TRP A 857 -15.30 22.39 6.70
C TRP A 857 -16.64 21.69 6.97
N SER A 858 -17.74 22.45 7.17
CA SER A 858 -19.08 21.85 7.35
C SER A 858 -19.54 21.12 6.09
N VAL A 859 -19.25 21.68 4.92
CA VAL A 859 -19.61 21.13 3.61
C VAL A 859 -18.50 20.19 3.10
N PRO A 860 -18.85 18.97 2.62
CA PRO A 860 -17.91 18.11 1.89
C PRO A 860 -17.30 18.82 0.68
N ARG A 861 -16.09 18.43 0.29
CA ARG A 861 -15.50 18.91 -0.96
C ARG A 861 -16.28 18.31 -2.15
N VAL A 862 -16.56 19.12 -3.17
CA VAL A 862 -17.30 18.72 -4.38
C VAL A 862 -16.47 18.81 -5.66
N THR A 863 -15.35 19.54 -5.64
CA THR A 863 -14.30 19.50 -6.68
C THR A 863 -13.14 18.60 -6.25
N GLU A 864 -12.47 17.92 -7.19
CA GLU A 864 -11.13 17.38 -6.88
C GLU A 864 -10.11 18.52 -6.73
N ALA A 865 -9.08 18.31 -5.91
CA ALA A 865 -8.05 19.32 -5.65
C ALA A 865 -6.97 19.33 -6.74
N LEU A 866 -6.56 20.52 -7.17
CA LEU A 866 -5.54 20.69 -8.21
C LEU A 866 -4.13 20.79 -7.61
N GLY A 867 -3.92 21.66 -6.63
CA GLY A 867 -2.64 21.94 -5.98
C GLY A 867 -2.44 21.27 -4.62
N TYR A 868 -3.50 20.82 -3.94
CA TYR A 868 -3.42 20.26 -2.59
C TYR A 868 -2.64 18.93 -2.47
N SER A 869 -2.58 18.14 -3.54
CA SER A 869 -1.93 16.82 -3.48
C SER A 869 -0.41 16.94 -3.49
N THR A 870 0.30 16.09 -2.75
CA THR A 870 1.76 15.93 -2.92
C THR A 870 2.12 15.50 -4.35
N LYS A 871 1.22 14.78 -5.03
CA LYS A 871 1.30 14.48 -6.47
C LYS A 871 1.19 15.72 -7.38
N ALA A 872 0.68 16.86 -6.88
CA ALA A 872 0.48 18.03 -7.71
C ALA A 872 1.79 18.67 -8.14
N TRP A 873 2.78 18.67 -7.26
CA TRP A 873 4.12 19.23 -7.49
C TRP A 873 4.94 18.50 -8.54
N THR A 874 4.59 17.25 -8.90
CA THR A 874 5.24 16.56 -10.04
C THR A 874 4.72 17.05 -11.40
N VAL A 875 3.58 17.75 -11.43
CA VAL A 875 2.91 18.19 -12.66
C VAL A 875 2.82 19.71 -12.77
N TYR A 876 2.60 20.44 -11.66
CA TYR A 876 2.40 21.89 -11.65
C TYR A 876 3.37 22.62 -10.71
N ARG A 877 3.78 23.82 -11.13
CA ARG A 877 4.65 24.77 -10.42
C ARG A 877 4.37 26.20 -10.92
N ALA A 878 3.10 26.59 -11.01
CA ALA A 878 2.65 27.82 -11.66
C ALA A 878 3.33 29.10 -11.12
N GLY A 879 3.53 29.17 -9.79
CA GLY A 879 4.25 30.23 -9.09
C GLY A 879 5.78 30.10 -9.10
N GLY A 880 6.34 29.17 -9.87
CA GLY A 880 7.77 28.87 -9.91
C GLY A 880 8.22 27.81 -8.89
N VAL A 881 9.53 27.54 -8.86
CA VAL A 881 10.15 26.54 -7.98
C VAL A 881 10.41 27.15 -6.59
N PRO A 882 10.14 26.44 -5.48
CA PRO A 882 10.52 26.88 -4.14
C PRO A 882 12.04 27.04 -3.96
N ASP A 883 12.51 28.29 -3.85
CA ASP A 883 13.88 28.61 -3.44
C ASP A 883 13.97 28.69 -1.91
N ALA A 884 14.81 27.84 -1.30
CA ALA A 884 14.93 27.71 0.15
C ALA A 884 15.51 28.95 0.86
N MET A 885 16.16 29.89 0.17
CA MET A 885 16.79 31.07 0.79
C MET A 885 15.83 32.25 0.99
N ARG A 886 14.61 32.17 0.44
CA ARG A 886 13.61 33.25 0.49
C ARG A 886 12.24 32.67 0.81
N GLN A 887 11.44 33.36 1.64
CA GLN A 887 10.04 33.00 1.87
C GLN A 887 9.09 33.85 1.02
N PRO A 888 7.93 33.30 0.60
CA PRO A 888 6.88 34.08 -0.06
C PRO A 888 6.35 35.15 0.89
N LYS A 889 5.98 36.32 0.34
CA LYS A 889 5.41 37.40 1.15
C LYS A 889 3.97 37.08 1.54
N MET A 890 3.76 36.78 2.83
CA MET A 890 2.47 36.73 3.51
C MET A 890 2.43 37.79 4.61
N THR A 891 1.33 38.52 4.74
CA THR A 891 1.04 39.42 5.87
C THR A 891 -0.42 39.30 6.29
N LEU A 892 -0.70 39.46 7.60
CA LEU A 892 -2.05 39.47 8.16
C LEU A 892 -2.39 40.87 8.69
N SER A 893 -3.68 41.23 8.69
CA SER A 893 -4.17 42.44 9.38
C SER A 893 -4.05 42.32 10.90
N GLU A 894 -4.11 43.46 11.60
CA GLU A 894 -4.09 43.51 13.07
C GLU A 894 -5.24 42.71 13.71
N ASP A 895 -6.40 42.65 13.04
CA ASP A 895 -7.56 41.84 13.46
C ASP A 895 -7.53 40.39 12.91
N GLN A 896 -6.47 40.02 12.20
CA GLN A 896 -6.22 38.71 11.58
C GLN A 896 -7.29 38.21 10.59
N LYS A 897 -8.21 39.08 10.14
CA LYS A 897 -9.26 38.71 9.17
C LYS A 897 -8.84 38.86 7.72
N GLN A 898 -7.87 39.72 7.42
CA GLN A 898 -7.37 39.92 6.06
C GLN A 898 -5.98 39.31 5.92
N ILE A 899 -5.72 38.67 4.78
CA ILE A 899 -4.42 38.12 4.42
C ILE A 899 -3.97 38.74 3.10
N THR A 900 -2.73 39.24 3.04
CA THR A 900 -2.15 39.88 1.86
C THR A 900 -0.94 39.11 1.35
N LEU A 901 -1.01 38.71 0.08
CA LEU A 901 -0.06 37.84 -0.61
C LEU A 901 0.56 38.56 -1.81
N SER A 902 1.78 38.17 -2.18
CA SER A 902 2.45 38.67 -3.39
C SER A 902 2.20 37.74 -4.58
N GLY A 903 1.59 38.25 -5.66
CA GLY A 903 1.27 37.47 -6.86
C GLY A 903 1.15 38.31 -8.13
N LYS A 904 1.12 37.64 -9.28
CA LYS A 904 0.89 38.22 -10.60
C LYS A 904 -0.57 38.06 -11.00
N ILE A 905 -1.28 39.17 -11.19
CA ILE A 905 -2.61 39.18 -11.80
C ILE A 905 -2.41 39.01 -13.31
N PHE A 906 -2.62 37.79 -13.81
CA PHE A 906 -2.25 37.40 -15.16
C PHE A 906 -3.24 37.93 -16.21
N ASP A 907 -4.53 37.69 -15.98
CA ASP A 907 -5.60 37.94 -16.94
C ASP A 907 -6.98 37.86 -16.27
N ARG A 908 -8.04 38.19 -17.02
CA ARG A 908 -9.45 38.05 -16.64
C ARG A 908 -10.17 36.97 -17.46
N ILE A 909 -11.25 36.44 -16.91
CA ILE A 909 -12.17 35.52 -17.60
C ILE A 909 -13.09 36.30 -18.54
N VAL A 910 -13.22 35.83 -19.79
CA VAL A 910 -14.06 36.47 -20.83
C VAL A 910 -15.03 35.51 -21.54
N ALA A 911 -14.95 34.20 -21.24
CA ALA A 911 -15.92 33.20 -21.68
C ALA A 911 -16.03 32.08 -20.64
N LEU A 912 -17.24 31.56 -20.42
CA LEU A 912 -17.50 30.47 -19.47
C LEU A 912 -18.52 29.46 -20.01
N GLY A 913 -18.18 28.18 -19.92
CA GLY A 913 -19.10 27.07 -20.16
C GLY A 913 -20.10 26.83 -19.02
N CYS A 914 -20.92 25.79 -19.13
CA CYS A 914 -21.71 25.28 -18.01
C CYS A 914 -20.82 24.74 -16.86
N VAL A 915 -21.42 24.47 -15.71
CA VAL A 915 -20.80 23.65 -14.64
C VAL A 915 -20.98 22.19 -15.03
N SER A 916 -19.91 21.40 -15.03
CA SER A 916 -20.01 19.96 -15.28
C SER A 916 -20.25 19.18 -13.99
N HIS A 917 -21.25 18.29 -14.00
CA HIS A 917 -21.70 17.59 -12.79
C HIS A 917 -21.17 16.16 -12.69
N ASP A 918 -21.36 15.37 -13.75
CA ASP A 918 -20.65 14.11 -13.99
C ASP A 918 -20.17 14.10 -15.45
N ALA A 919 -18.89 14.44 -15.66
CA ALA A 919 -18.30 14.50 -16.99
C ALA A 919 -18.11 13.09 -17.55
N THR A 920 -18.96 12.66 -18.48
CA THR A 920 -18.91 11.33 -19.08
C THR A 920 -18.67 11.38 -20.59
N PHE A 921 -18.12 10.28 -21.12
CA PHE A 921 -18.06 10.03 -22.56
C PHE A 921 -19.06 8.95 -22.94
N ASP A 922 -20.24 9.36 -23.39
CA ASP A 922 -21.17 8.52 -24.13
C ASP A 922 -20.56 8.19 -25.52
N ILE A 923 -20.56 6.90 -25.85
CA ILE A 923 -20.08 6.35 -27.14
C ILE A 923 -21.20 5.67 -27.94
N ASP A 924 -22.38 5.53 -27.36
CA ASP A 924 -23.57 4.90 -27.96
C ASP A 924 -24.58 5.95 -28.47
N SER A 925 -24.55 7.17 -27.94
CA SER A 925 -25.27 8.34 -28.48
C SER A 925 -24.47 9.66 -28.31
N PRO A 926 -23.24 9.75 -28.89
CA PRO A 926 -22.25 10.77 -28.55
C PRO A 926 -22.66 12.22 -28.82
N GLN A 927 -23.62 12.50 -29.72
CA GLN A 927 -24.14 13.85 -29.95
C GLN A 927 -25.22 14.28 -28.94
N VAL A 928 -25.71 13.35 -28.11
CA VAL A 928 -26.76 13.58 -27.12
C VAL A 928 -26.21 13.47 -25.69
N GLY A 929 -25.42 12.44 -25.39
CA GLY A 929 -24.81 12.28 -24.06
C GLY A 929 -23.75 13.34 -23.74
N ASN A 930 -22.92 13.71 -24.71
CA ASN A 930 -21.75 14.57 -24.47
C ASN A 930 -22.04 16.09 -24.61
N ARG A 931 -23.29 16.52 -24.45
CA ARG A 931 -23.73 17.91 -24.75
C ARG A 931 -23.01 19.00 -23.96
N GLU A 932 -22.62 18.74 -22.72
CA GLU A 932 -21.81 19.70 -21.94
C GLU A 932 -20.48 20.00 -22.65
N LEU A 933 -19.75 18.95 -23.07
CA LEU A 933 -18.47 19.06 -23.76
C LEU A 933 -18.62 19.68 -25.16
N ALA A 934 -19.71 19.40 -25.87
CA ALA A 934 -20.01 20.04 -27.14
C ALA A 934 -20.15 21.57 -27.00
N SER A 935 -20.79 22.05 -25.93
CA SER A 935 -20.91 23.50 -25.66
C SER A 935 -19.54 24.18 -25.44
N TYR A 936 -18.56 23.47 -24.89
CA TYR A 936 -17.20 23.99 -24.74
C TYR A 936 -16.49 24.12 -26.09
N VAL A 937 -16.75 23.20 -27.05
CA VAL A 937 -16.24 23.29 -28.42
C VAL A 937 -16.84 24.51 -29.15
N GLU A 938 -18.14 24.78 -28.98
CA GLU A 938 -18.78 26.01 -29.51
C GLU A 938 -18.12 27.28 -28.96
N ILE A 939 -17.83 27.34 -27.65
CA ILE A 939 -17.12 28.46 -27.01
C ILE A 939 -15.71 28.63 -27.60
N VAL A 940 -14.98 27.53 -27.82
CA VAL A 940 -13.65 27.55 -28.46
C VAL A 940 -13.74 28.11 -29.89
N HIS A 941 -14.70 27.67 -30.71
CA HIS A 941 -14.89 28.22 -32.06
C HIS A 941 -15.19 29.73 -32.04
N ASN A 942 -16.13 30.16 -31.19
CA ASN A 942 -16.58 31.54 -31.10
C ASN A 942 -15.48 32.52 -30.65
N MET A 943 -14.61 32.10 -29.73
CA MET A 943 -13.54 32.94 -29.18
C MET A 943 -12.22 32.84 -29.94
N THR A 944 -11.85 31.68 -30.49
CA THR A 944 -10.58 31.55 -31.24
C THR A 944 -10.66 32.16 -32.64
N GLN A 945 -11.79 32.03 -33.33
CA GLN A 945 -12.02 32.60 -34.69
C GLN A 945 -10.91 32.26 -35.69
N GLY A 946 -10.29 31.08 -35.58
CA GLY A 946 -9.18 30.64 -36.43
C GLY A 946 -7.80 31.18 -36.07
N ARG A 947 -7.65 31.87 -34.93
CA ARG A 947 -6.34 32.21 -34.34
C ARG A 947 -5.64 30.95 -33.82
N THR A 948 -4.31 30.98 -33.79
CA THR A 948 -3.49 29.99 -33.08
C THR A 948 -3.68 30.12 -31.56
N TYR A 949 -3.40 29.05 -30.81
CA TYR A 949 -3.34 29.13 -29.35
C TYR A 949 -2.17 30.06 -28.91
N PRO A 950 -2.25 30.75 -27.75
CA PRO A 950 -1.21 31.71 -27.35
C PRO A 950 0.17 31.09 -27.08
N VAL A 951 0.23 29.80 -26.74
CA VAL A 951 1.49 29.09 -26.48
C VAL A 951 2.08 28.57 -27.79
N SER A 952 3.31 29.00 -28.11
CA SER A 952 4.03 28.59 -29.31
C SER A 952 4.18 27.06 -29.39
N GLY A 953 3.78 26.47 -30.52
CA GLY A 953 3.89 25.02 -30.79
C GLY A 953 2.72 24.17 -30.27
N VAL A 954 1.80 24.74 -29.48
CA VAL A 954 0.61 24.02 -28.96
C VAL A 954 -0.59 24.26 -29.88
N SER A 955 -1.33 23.20 -30.24
CA SER A 955 -2.54 23.36 -31.06
C SER A 955 -3.78 23.70 -30.20
N VAL A 956 -4.84 24.18 -30.86
CA VAL A 956 -6.13 24.45 -30.20
C VAL A 956 -6.76 23.14 -29.69
N TYR A 957 -6.60 22.05 -30.43
CA TYR A 957 -7.02 20.71 -30.00
C TYR A 957 -6.25 20.22 -28.76
N ASP A 958 -4.92 20.34 -28.76
CA ASP A 958 -4.09 19.87 -27.64
C ASP A 958 -4.37 20.70 -26.39
N ALA A 959 -4.42 22.03 -26.52
CA ALA A 959 -4.79 22.92 -25.42
C ALA A 959 -6.18 22.60 -24.85
N PHE A 960 -7.14 22.21 -25.68
CA PHE A 960 -8.47 21.81 -25.25
C PHE A 960 -8.44 20.49 -24.46
N LEU A 961 -7.84 19.43 -25.01
CA LEU A 961 -7.68 18.13 -24.33
C LEU A 961 -6.93 18.28 -23.00
N GLN A 962 -5.78 18.97 -23.02
CA GLN A 962 -4.96 19.23 -21.84
C GLN A 962 -5.66 20.16 -20.84
N THR A 963 -6.69 20.92 -21.24
CA THR A 963 -7.55 21.67 -20.30
C THR A 963 -8.62 20.78 -19.69
N LEU A 964 -9.36 20.00 -20.48
CA LEU A 964 -10.42 19.13 -19.96
C LEU A 964 -9.89 18.03 -19.01
N LEU A 965 -8.62 17.65 -19.13
CA LEU A 965 -7.94 16.70 -18.23
C LEU A 965 -7.06 17.36 -17.18
N ALA A 966 -7.04 18.71 -17.09
CA ALA A 966 -6.12 19.47 -16.24
C ALA A 966 -4.63 19.03 -16.36
N GLY A 967 -4.20 18.61 -17.55
CA GLY A 967 -2.84 18.16 -17.81
C GLY A 967 -2.44 16.83 -17.17
N ARG A 968 -3.41 16.00 -16.73
CA ARG A 968 -3.16 14.73 -16.02
C ARG A 968 -3.92 13.54 -16.62
N ASP A 969 -3.36 12.35 -16.51
CA ASP A 969 -4.10 11.09 -16.62
C ASP A 969 -4.83 10.74 -15.31
N ASN A 970 -5.42 9.55 -15.23
CA ASN A 970 -6.17 9.08 -14.05
C ASN A 970 -5.26 8.85 -12.82
N SER A 971 -3.97 8.56 -13.01
CA SER A 971 -2.99 8.36 -11.93
C SER A 971 -2.75 9.65 -11.14
N GLY A 972 -2.96 10.80 -11.79
CA GLY A 972 -2.75 12.13 -11.26
C GLY A 972 -1.29 12.59 -11.18
N VAL A 973 -0.32 11.76 -11.61
CA VAL A 973 1.12 12.08 -11.59
C VAL A 973 1.72 12.26 -12.99
N ALA A 974 1.09 11.71 -14.04
CA ALA A 974 1.61 11.72 -15.41
C ALA A 974 0.67 12.50 -16.37
N PRO A 975 1.19 13.04 -17.48
CA PRO A 975 0.38 13.72 -18.49
C PRO A 975 -0.39 12.71 -19.39
N PRO A 976 -1.50 13.11 -20.04
CA PRO A 976 -2.25 12.27 -20.97
C PRO A 976 -1.40 11.76 -22.14
N SER A 977 -1.32 10.43 -22.31
CA SER A 977 -0.54 9.80 -23.38
C SER A 977 -1.18 9.90 -24.78
N HIS A 978 -0.44 9.54 -25.82
CA HIS A 978 -0.96 9.53 -27.21
C HIS A 978 -2.20 8.65 -27.39
N ASP A 979 -2.28 7.49 -26.72
CA ASP A 979 -3.47 6.61 -26.78
C ASP A 979 -4.72 7.32 -26.22
N HIS A 980 -4.58 8.17 -25.20
CA HIS A 980 -5.67 9.03 -24.69
C HIS A 980 -6.12 10.05 -25.73
N SER A 981 -5.18 10.70 -26.41
CA SER A 981 -5.47 11.66 -27.49
C SER A 981 -6.17 10.97 -28.66
N GLU A 982 -5.74 9.79 -29.10
CA GLU A 982 -6.40 9.08 -30.19
C GLU A 982 -7.85 8.72 -29.83
N VAL A 983 -8.09 8.18 -28.62
CA VAL A 983 -9.44 7.88 -28.11
C VAL A 983 -10.28 9.15 -28.04
N PHE A 984 -9.78 10.24 -27.44
CA PHE A 984 -10.50 11.51 -27.35
C PHE A 984 -10.83 12.10 -28.72
N SER A 985 -9.88 12.08 -29.67
CA SER A 985 -10.07 12.60 -31.04
C SER A 985 -11.25 11.93 -31.75
N LEU A 986 -11.46 10.64 -31.50
CA LEU A 986 -12.53 9.83 -32.08
C LEU A 986 -13.89 10.15 -31.45
N ILE A 987 -13.95 10.34 -30.13
CA ILE A 987 -15.18 10.74 -29.43
C ILE A 987 -15.56 12.17 -29.82
N LEU A 988 -14.59 13.09 -29.88
CA LEU A 988 -14.76 14.50 -30.23
C LEU A 988 -15.40 14.66 -31.62
N ASP A 989 -14.83 14.04 -32.66
CA ASP A 989 -15.40 14.10 -34.02
C ASP A 989 -16.75 13.38 -34.13
N SER A 990 -16.99 12.37 -33.30
CA SER A 990 -18.30 11.69 -33.22
C SER A 990 -19.36 12.57 -32.54
N MET A 991 -18.96 13.37 -31.54
CA MET A 991 -19.82 14.28 -30.79
C MET A 991 -20.22 15.52 -31.62
N THR A 992 -19.27 16.11 -32.35
CA THR A 992 -19.50 17.31 -33.19
C THR A 992 -20.11 16.98 -34.55
N GLY A 993 -19.87 15.77 -35.06
CA GLY A 993 -20.16 15.40 -36.44
C GLY A 993 -19.19 16.03 -37.46
N GLN A 994 -18.06 16.58 -37.01
CA GLN A 994 -17.05 17.25 -37.84
C GLN A 994 -15.71 16.51 -37.75
N MET A 995 -14.90 16.57 -38.82
CA MET A 995 -13.56 15.96 -38.84
C MET A 995 -12.61 16.80 -39.72
N PRO A 996 -11.68 17.57 -39.15
CA PRO A 996 -11.45 17.77 -37.72
C PRO A 996 -12.51 18.63 -37.03
N SER A 997 -12.72 18.38 -35.74
CA SER A 997 -13.50 19.24 -34.86
C SER A 997 -12.73 20.50 -34.45
N LEU A 998 -11.44 20.37 -34.13
CA LEU A 998 -10.62 21.48 -33.63
C LEU A 998 -9.32 21.66 -34.43
N PRO A 999 -8.81 22.91 -34.57
CA PRO A 999 -7.56 23.17 -35.29
C PRO A 999 -6.35 22.43 -34.68
N GLY A 1000 -5.63 21.69 -35.54
CA GLY A 1000 -4.42 20.94 -35.20
C GLY A 1000 -4.65 19.53 -34.64
N GLN A 1001 -5.90 19.06 -34.61
CA GLN A 1001 -6.26 17.70 -34.19
C GLN A 1001 -5.54 16.61 -35.00
N THR A 1002 -4.98 15.61 -34.31
CA THR A 1002 -4.16 14.55 -34.87
C THR A 1002 -4.94 13.26 -35.14
N TYR A 1003 -4.45 12.44 -36.09
CA TYR A 1003 -5.11 11.22 -36.56
C TYR A 1003 -4.11 10.10 -36.76
N SER A 1004 -4.27 8.97 -36.06
CA SER A 1004 -3.44 7.78 -36.25
C SER A 1004 -3.65 7.14 -37.62
N ILE A 1005 -2.67 6.35 -38.08
CA ILE A 1005 -2.77 5.59 -39.34
C ILE A 1005 -3.94 4.59 -39.30
N ARG A 1006 -4.23 3.97 -38.14
CA ARG A 1006 -5.38 3.06 -37.98
C ARG A 1006 -6.72 3.79 -38.08
N ARG A 1007 -6.82 5.02 -37.56
CA ARG A 1007 -8.01 5.86 -37.65
C ARG A 1007 -8.21 6.41 -39.06
N GLN A 1008 -7.16 6.91 -39.72
CA GLN A 1008 -7.21 7.37 -41.12
C GLN A 1008 -7.65 6.28 -42.10
N LYS A 1009 -7.28 5.02 -41.85
CA LYS A 1009 -7.68 3.86 -42.66
C LYS A 1009 -9.02 3.24 -42.26
N GLY A 1010 -9.74 3.82 -41.29
CA GLY A 1010 -11.05 3.33 -40.83
C GLY A 1010 -11.03 2.09 -39.94
N PHE A 1011 -9.86 1.60 -39.51
CA PHE A 1011 -9.72 0.44 -38.63
C PHE A 1011 -9.96 0.77 -37.14
N PHE A 1012 -10.08 2.05 -36.78
CA PHE A 1012 -10.38 2.50 -35.41
C PHE A 1012 -11.68 3.30 -35.39
N SER A 1013 -12.67 2.81 -34.65
CA SER A 1013 -14.06 3.29 -34.61
C SER A 1013 -14.63 3.22 -33.18
N LEU A 1014 -15.82 3.80 -32.94
CA LEU A 1014 -16.47 3.75 -31.62
C LEU A 1014 -16.66 2.29 -31.11
N ASN A 1015 -16.89 1.33 -32.00
CA ASN A 1015 -16.98 -0.09 -31.65
C ASN A 1015 -15.62 -0.68 -31.22
N SER A 1016 -14.50 -0.17 -31.75
CA SER A 1016 -13.15 -0.58 -31.33
C SER A 1016 -12.89 -0.26 -29.86
N LEU A 1017 -13.54 0.78 -29.32
CA LEU A 1017 -13.44 1.24 -27.92
C LEU A 1017 -14.08 0.25 -26.92
N LYS A 1018 -14.80 -0.78 -27.40
CA LYS A 1018 -15.38 -1.85 -26.59
C LYS A 1018 -14.47 -3.09 -26.46
N SER A 1019 -13.25 -3.03 -27.02
CA SER A 1019 -12.23 -4.10 -26.92
C SER A 1019 -11.22 -3.83 -25.79
N ARG A 1020 -10.64 -4.87 -25.18
CA ARG A 1020 -9.94 -4.83 -23.87
C ARG A 1020 -8.96 -3.66 -23.65
N LYS A 1021 -7.98 -3.43 -24.54
CA LYS A 1021 -6.98 -2.34 -24.38
C LYS A 1021 -7.58 -0.95 -24.63
N PRO A 1022 -8.30 -0.68 -25.74
CA PRO A 1022 -9.06 0.57 -25.92
C PRO A 1022 -10.09 0.85 -24.83
N ALA A 1023 -10.75 -0.17 -24.27
CA ALA A 1023 -11.71 -0.03 -23.19
C ALA A 1023 -11.02 0.44 -21.89
N LYS A 1024 -9.88 -0.15 -21.52
CA LYS A 1024 -9.07 0.36 -20.38
C LYS A 1024 -8.64 1.82 -20.60
N THR A 1025 -8.23 2.17 -21.81
CA THR A 1025 -7.82 3.54 -22.17
C THR A 1025 -9.00 4.53 -22.08
N MET A 1026 -10.18 4.11 -22.54
CA MET A 1026 -11.44 4.86 -22.42
C MET A 1026 -11.85 5.05 -20.96
N GLU A 1027 -11.69 4.03 -20.12
CA GLU A 1027 -12.04 4.08 -18.70
C GLU A 1027 -11.09 5.01 -17.93
N ASP A 1028 -9.79 4.94 -18.21
CA ASP A 1028 -8.79 5.86 -17.66
C ASP A 1028 -9.08 7.32 -18.07
N LEU A 1029 -9.31 7.54 -19.37
CA LEU A 1029 -9.70 8.84 -19.93
C LEU A 1029 -10.99 9.39 -19.27
N ARG A 1030 -12.01 8.55 -19.05
CA ARG A 1030 -13.26 8.93 -18.36
C ARG A 1030 -12.99 9.28 -16.89
N ALA A 1031 -12.15 8.52 -16.19
CA ALA A 1031 -11.83 8.77 -14.79
C ALA A 1031 -11.00 10.06 -14.61
N ALA A 1032 -10.02 10.31 -15.49
CA ALA A 1032 -9.27 11.55 -15.56
C ALA A 1032 -10.19 12.76 -15.84
N LEU A 1033 -11.07 12.65 -16.85
CA LEU A 1033 -12.04 13.70 -17.19
C LEU A 1033 -12.97 14.03 -16.02
N ARG A 1034 -13.53 13.02 -15.34
CA ARG A 1034 -14.37 13.20 -14.15
C ARG A 1034 -13.61 13.96 -13.06
N LYS A 1035 -12.40 13.51 -12.71
CA LYS A 1035 -11.56 14.16 -11.70
C LYS A 1035 -11.30 15.63 -12.04
N ALA A 1036 -10.97 15.93 -13.29
CA ALA A 1036 -10.65 17.30 -13.73
C ALA A 1036 -11.87 18.23 -13.81
N LEU A 1037 -13.01 17.77 -14.36
CA LEU A 1037 -14.16 18.64 -14.66
C LEU A 1037 -15.22 18.75 -13.55
N ARG A 1038 -15.30 17.78 -12.63
CA ARG A 1038 -16.38 17.71 -11.63
C ARG A 1038 -16.51 19.01 -10.82
N MET A 1039 -17.69 19.61 -10.90
CA MET A 1039 -18.07 20.87 -10.24
C MET A 1039 -17.17 22.07 -10.56
N ARG A 1040 -16.50 22.05 -11.72
CA ARG A 1040 -15.74 23.14 -12.33
C ARG A 1040 -16.40 23.59 -13.65
N ARG A 1041 -15.92 24.69 -14.22
CA ARG A 1041 -16.34 25.23 -15.53
C ARG A 1041 -15.15 25.31 -16.47
N PHE A 1042 -15.35 24.99 -17.75
CA PHE A 1042 -14.40 25.40 -18.80
C PHE A 1042 -14.50 26.92 -19.01
N ALA A 1043 -13.36 27.58 -19.21
CA ALA A 1043 -13.28 29.02 -19.38
C ALA A 1043 -12.22 29.43 -20.43
N ILE A 1044 -12.38 30.63 -20.99
CA ILE A 1044 -11.37 31.29 -21.83
C ILE A 1044 -11.06 32.67 -21.23
N THR A 1045 -9.77 33.00 -21.21
CA THR A 1045 -9.20 34.24 -20.65
C THR A 1045 -9.01 35.32 -21.74
N GLY A 1046 -8.83 36.58 -21.35
CA GLY A 1046 -8.70 37.73 -22.28
C GLY A 1046 -7.55 37.64 -23.29
N ARG A 1047 -6.43 37.01 -22.91
CA ARG A 1047 -5.26 36.67 -23.73
C ARG A 1047 -5.48 35.41 -24.58
N GLY A 1048 -6.57 34.68 -24.38
CA GLY A 1048 -6.98 33.50 -25.16
C GLY A 1048 -6.54 32.14 -24.60
N TYR A 1049 -6.02 32.09 -23.37
CA TYR A 1049 -5.67 30.82 -22.70
C TYR A 1049 -6.94 30.10 -22.22
N PHE A 1050 -6.95 28.78 -22.32
CA PHE A 1050 -8.02 27.91 -21.83
C PHE A 1050 -7.79 27.52 -20.37
N ALA A 1051 -8.89 27.42 -19.61
CA ALA A 1051 -8.84 27.19 -18.17
C ALA A 1051 -9.97 26.28 -17.67
N LEU A 1052 -9.73 25.62 -16.53
CA LEU A 1052 -10.76 25.09 -15.65
C LEU A 1052 -10.80 25.93 -14.38
N VAL A 1053 -11.99 26.45 -14.05
CA VAL A 1053 -12.20 27.41 -12.95
C VAL A 1053 -13.29 26.94 -11.97
N PRO A 1054 -13.33 27.46 -10.73
CA PRO A 1054 -14.40 27.15 -9.77
C PRO A 1054 -15.79 27.47 -10.32
N ARG A 1055 -16.81 26.69 -9.95
CA ARG A 1055 -18.20 26.89 -10.41
C ARG A 1055 -18.78 28.29 -10.15
N GLY A 1056 -18.38 28.95 -9.06
CA GLY A 1056 -18.80 30.31 -8.71
C GLY A 1056 -18.20 31.43 -9.58
N THR A 1057 -17.29 31.10 -10.51
CA THR A 1057 -16.63 32.06 -11.42
C THR A 1057 -17.61 32.72 -12.39
N GLN A 1058 -17.40 34.01 -12.63
CA GLN A 1058 -18.14 34.90 -13.52
C GLN A 1058 -17.17 35.54 -14.53
N GLU A 1059 -17.72 36.23 -15.53
CA GLU A 1059 -16.90 37.05 -16.44
C GLU A 1059 -16.34 38.27 -15.68
N ASP A 1060 -15.19 38.79 -16.12
CA ASP A 1060 -14.39 39.82 -15.43
C ASP A 1060 -13.78 39.42 -14.05
N ASP A 1061 -13.96 38.20 -13.56
CA ASP A 1061 -13.10 37.64 -12.49
C ASP A 1061 -11.65 37.49 -12.98
N GLU A 1062 -10.67 37.59 -12.06
CA GLU A 1062 -9.23 37.59 -12.39
C GLU A 1062 -8.54 36.28 -12.01
N VAL A 1063 -7.58 35.86 -12.85
CA VAL A 1063 -6.66 34.76 -12.57
C VAL A 1063 -5.36 35.32 -11.99
N VAL A 1064 -4.96 34.80 -10.82
CA VAL A 1064 -3.76 35.21 -10.10
C VAL A 1064 -2.82 34.03 -9.89
N VAL A 1065 -1.52 34.25 -10.13
CA VAL A 1065 -0.45 33.31 -9.82
C VAL A 1065 0.36 33.87 -8.64
N PHE A 1066 0.29 33.22 -7.48
CA PHE A 1066 1.05 33.63 -6.29
C PHE A 1066 2.48 33.09 -6.30
N ASP A 1067 3.40 33.82 -5.65
CA ASP A 1067 4.82 33.43 -5.52
C ASP A 1067 4.96 32.03 -4.89
N ARG A 1068 5.43 31.05 -5.68
CA ARG A 1068 5.54 29.62 -5.36
C ARG A 1068 4.24 28.84 -5.16
N ALA A 1069 3.08 29.36 -5.55
CA ALA A 1069 1.87 28.54 -5.55
C ALA A 1069 1.98 27.41 -6.60
N CYS A 1070 1.57 26.19 -6.24
CA CYS A 1070 1.53 25.06 -7.18
C CYS A 1070 0.59 25.35 -8.38
N VAL A 1071 -0.54 26.04 -8.12
CA VAL A 1071 -1.61 26.35 -9.10
C VAL A 1071 -1.97 27.85 -9.14
N PRO A 1072 -2.52 28.35 -10.25
CA PRO A 1072 -3.25 29.61 -10.28
C PRO A 1072 -4.53 29.56 -9.41
N PHE A 1073 -5.01 30.74 -9.01
CA PHE A 1073 -6.27 30.92 -8.28
C PHE A 1073 -7.17 31.93 -8.99
N VAL A 1074 -8.50 31.79 -8.84
CA VAL A 1074 -9.47 32.78 -9.32
C VAL A 1074 -9.91 33.68 -8.18
N VAL A 1075 -9.90 34.99 -8.42
CA VAL A 1075 -10.25 36.02 -7.44
C VAL A 1075 -11.28 36.99 -8.02
N ARG A 1076 -12.21 37.43 -7.18
CA ARG A 1076 -13.19 38.46 -7.54
C ARG A 1076 -12.81 39.79 -6.91
N LYS A 1077 -12.74 40.86 -7.71
CA LYS A 1077 -12.58 42.22 -7.18
C LYS A 1077 -13.81 42.58 -6.35
N ARG A 1078 -13.59 43.06 -5.13
CA ARG A 1078 -14.68 43.56 -4.27
C ARG A 1078 -14.58 45.07 -4.09
N CYS A 1079 -15.70 45.73 -4.32
CA CYS A 1079 -15.86 47.17 -4.08
C CYS A 1079 -16.91 47.44 -3.01
N ASN A 1080 -16.88 48.63 -2.43
CA ASN A 1080 -18.00 49.16 -1.64
C ASN A 1080 -19.10 49.74 -2.56
N ASP A 1081 -20.20 50.20 -1.96
CA ASP A 1081 -21.35 50.80 -2.67
C ASP A 1081 -21.00 52.05 -3.52
N ALA A 1082 -19.83 52.65 -3.28
CA ALA A 1082 -19.28 53.78 -4.05
C ALA A 1082 -18.30 53.36 -5.15
N GLY A 1083 -18.15 52.05 -5.42
CA GLY A 1083 -17.24 51.50 -6.44
C GLY A 1083 -15.76 51.51 -6.05
N ILE A 1084 -15.41 51.83 -4.80
CA ILE A 1084 -14.03 51.86 -4.32
C ILE A 1084 -13.59 50.43 -3.97
N PRO A 1085 -12.45 49.92 -4.50
CA PRO A 1085 -11.93 48.61 -4.15
C PRO A 1085 -11.66 48.46 -2.65
N LEU A 1086 -12.13 47.36 -2.07
CA LEU A 1086 -11.89 46.95 -0.68
C LEU A 1086 -10.83 45.84 -0.57
N GLY A 1087 -10.56 45.14 -1.66
CA GLY A 1087 -9.73 43.94 -1.72
C GLY A 1087 -10.34 42.93 -2.70
N TYR A 1088 -10.08 41.66 -2.44
CA TYR A 1088 -10.50 40.54 -3.26
C TYR A 1088 -11.25 39.48 -2.43
N ASP A 1089 -12.26 38.85 -3.01
CA ASP A 1089 -12.77 37.57 -2.50
C ASP A 1089 -12.09 36.43 -3.28
N LEU A 1090 -11.54 35.44 -2.57
CA LEU A 1090 -11.00 34.22 -3.19
C LEU A 1090 -12.12 33.26 -3.62
N LEU A 1091 -12.06 32.72 -4.85
CA LEU A 1091 -13.04 31.75 -5.36
C LEU A 1091 -12.51 30.30 -5.38
N GLY A 1092 -11.18 30.11 -5.37
CA GLY A 1092 -10.53 28.80 -5.34
C GLY A 1092 -9.52 28.56 -6.47
N GLU A 1093 -9.01 27.33 -6.56
CA GLU A 1093 -7.98 26.91 -7.53
C GLU A 1093 -8.47 26.95 -8.98
N ALA A 1094 -7.57 27.26 -9.91
CA ALA A 1094 -7.75 27.04 -11.35
C ALA A 1094 -6.63 26.17 -11.95
N TYR A 1095 -6.92 25.57 -13.10
CA TYR A 1095 -5.91 25.10 -14.05
C TYR A 1095 -5.98 25.99 -15.29
N VAL A 1096 -4.85 26.40 -15.86
CA VAL A 1096 -4.80 27.26 -17.05
C VAL A 1096 -3.68 26.79 -17.98
N HIS A 1097 -4.04 26.25 -19.15
CA HIS A 1097 -3.07 25.54 -19.98
C HIS A 1097 -2.04 26.48 -20.61
N GLY A 1098 -0.76 26.33 -20.23
CA GLY A 1098 0.34 27.20 -20.69
C GLY A 1098 0.86 28.21 -19.66
N ILE A 1099 0.39 28.14 -18.40
CA ILE A 1099 0.96 28.90 -17.27
C ILE A 1099 1.19 28.03 -16.01
N MET A 1100 1.26 26.70 -16.17
CA MET A 1100 1.37 25.74 -15.05
C MET A 1100 2.82 25.37 -14.68
N GLN A 1101 3.82 25.85 -15.42
CA GLN A 1101 5.24 25.51 -15.28
C GLN A 1101 6.12 26.68 -14.79
N GLY A 1102 5.53 27.83 -14.45
CA GLY A 1102 6.23 29.03 -13.99
C GLY A 1102 6.37 30.14 -15.04
N GLU A 1103 5.70 29.99 -16.20
CA GLU A 1103 5.77 30.89 -17.35
C GLU A 1103 5.40 32.33 -16.98
N VAL A 1104 4.34 32.51 -16.18
CA VAL A 1104 3.87 33.85 -15.74
C VAL A 1104 4.89 34.54 -14.85
N MET A 1105 5.65 33.80 -14.04
CA MET A 1105 6.71 34.40 -13.21
C MET A 1105 7.81 35.02 -14.07
N GLN A 1106 8.05 34.48 -15.28
CA GLN A 1106 9.02 34.96 -16.26
C GLN A 1106 8.49 36.09 -17.17
N MET A 1107 7.20 36.41 -17.14
CA MET A 1107 6.60 37.48 -17.95
C MET A 1107 6.89 38.88 -17.38
N ASP A 1108 7.69 39.69 -18.08
CA ASP A 1108 7.99 41.08 -17.72
C ASP A 1108 6.78 42.01 -17.87
N ASP A 1109 5.78 41.67 -18.72
CA ASP A 1109 4.55 42.46 -18.90
C ASP A 1109 3.53 42.29 -17.75
N VAL A 1110 3.81 41.39 -16.80
CA VAL A 1110 2.93 41.10 -15.66
C VAL A 1110 3.68 41.35 -14.35
N GLU A 1111 3.33 42.46 -13.69
CA GLU A 1111 3.95 42.90 -12.43
C GLU A 1111 3.55 42.01 -11.24
N MET A 1112 4.48 41.79 -10.30
CA MET A 1112 4.14 41.32 -8.95
C MET A 1112 3.37 42.41 -8.20
N ARG A 1113 2.25 42.05 -7.57
CA ARG A 1113 1.39 42.96 -6.80
C ARG A 1113 0.96 42.31 -5.48
N ASP A 1114 0.67 43.16 -4.50
CA ASP A 1114 0.01 42.75 -3.26
C ASP A 1114 -1.49 42.53 -3.53
N VAL A 1115 -1.99 41.36 -3.16
CA VAL A 1115 -3.40 40.97 -3.28
C VAL A 1115 -3.92 40.66 -1.89
N THR A 1116 -4.86 41.48 -1.42
CA THR A 1116 -5.49 41.35 -0.10
C THR A 1116 -6.82 40.62 -0.21
N PHE A 1117 -6.92 39.46 0.44
CA PHE A 1117 -8.19 38.78 0.65
C PHE A 1117 -8.91 39.34 1.88
N VAL A 1118 -10.22 39.56 1.74
CA VAL A 1118 -11.14 40.08 2.77
C VAL A 1118 -12.15 39.04 3.24
#